data_AF-F8L839-F1
#
_entry.id   AF-F8L839-F1
#
_cell.length_a   1.000
_cell.length_b   1.000
_cell.length_c   1.000
_cell.angle_alpha   90.00
_cell.angle_beta   90.00
_cell.angle_gamma   90.00
#
_symmetry.space_group_name_H-M   'P 1'
#
loop_
_entity.id
_entity.type
_entity.pdbx_description
1 polymer ?
#
loop_
_entity_poly.entity_id
_entity_poly.type
_entity_poly.pdbx_seq_one_letter_code
_entity_poly.pdbx_strand_id
1 'polypeptide(L)'
;MKIDFLKIKSGFNAPKGNKQGFDSYVSSIEKLVKEMIPKDLFDTEVSPPHFLSYESYFQKLGESLPLIKWSSFEEAPCSISIAILCSAEYTHGTGRFFLDTMARSLIPGKQLPITAIRSLNFRFIIYPKDRYFITEIFIDIENERDLYQIRQALPRLAEEIRLTLLATQHARKIVLAKPLTMDEKRMVLLENLSSLVKRPDDQHDPNILEETHHLLLKVAHHETPSQIPDHLLPLIEERPQAFDHNMFQGIQSLILMFGENMISKRDVGHLYRTLSYLYLFRKNISHRLKIKENEHLISIKVLRTTITPKTPVLAVLICLNFKSEQENLDQKKLIQVIQSHLPYSRLVEDSLITSKDKDRICMLYLEMVQEDGRPFAQAHVKELKKKLPKEIHSLYRFSEVHRTHDANEEEVVRNILTLSKELKTPQDPPPVIIHFASETEKIVTFTVILVCLNSKKIYFENSPHMKVLSHQSKIAGILNKRHLQHAHVLELELEKESFTDENGKFSLYEARKSILSYLKKSFGPMRDFNSGMIVKQYENLSKLKAIVLPTPLVEKFFYSIAPGYMQSLLSTETLKIHYEMLLKSLEVSFEKVPYHLFSDTTDEELLLMMSSPFDELIDQIKQETVSLLSSSTNLTTSDVSINGIRVLGLIFSVEDPSLRQEFLNQIISLIKSLDPGVASTL
;
A
#
# COMPACT_ATOMS: atom_id res chain seq x y z
N MET A 1 -53.50 32.36 -5.09
CA MET A 1 -52.14 32.51 -5.64
C MET A 1 -51.41 31.19 -5.35
N LYS A 2 -51.16 30.32 -6.35
CA LYS A 2 -50.35 29.10 -6.13
C LYS A 2 -48.93 29.57 -5.82
N ILE A 3 -48.52 29.41 -4.57
CA ILE A 3 -47.15 29.72 -4.17
C ILE A 3 -46.27 28.65 -4.81
N ASP A 4 -45.36 29.04 -5.70
CA ASP A 4 -44.40 28.12 -6.29
C ASP A 4 -43.31 27.82 -5.26
N PHE A 5 -43.41 26.64 -4.63
CA PHE A 5 -42.50 26.21 -3.58
C PHE A 5 -41.06 25.97 -4.05
N LEU A 6 -40.86 25.84 -5.36
CA LEU A 6 -39.58 25.50 -5.97
C LEU A 6 -38.87 26.70 -6.60
N LYS A 7 -39.37 27.91 -6.38
CA LYS A 7 -38.76 29.12 -6.91
C LYS A 7 -37.38 29.36 -6.29
N ILE A 8 -36.37 29.56 -7.13
CA ILE A 8 -34.97 29.66 -6.69
C ILE A 8 -34.46 31.10 -6.70
N LYS A 9 -33.48 31.38 -5.85
CA LYS A 9 -32.68 32.59 -5.85
C LYS A 9 -31.21 32.23 -5.96
N SER A 10 -30.49 32.83 -6.90
CA SER A 10 -29.06 32.62 -7.07
C SER A 10 -28.26 33.02 -5.83
N GLY A 11 -27.17 32.31 -5.58
CA GLY A 11 -26.23 32.61 -4.49
C GLY A 11 -25.35 33.84 -4.76
N PHE A 12 -25.37 34.40 -5.97
CA PHE A 12 -24.61 35.58 -6.38
C PHE A 12 -25.45 36.51 -7.26
N ASN A 13 -25.02 37.77 -7.36
CA ASN A 13 -25.71 38.80 -8.14
C ASN A 13 -25.34 38.72 -9.63
N ALA A 14 -26.27 39.14 -10.49
CA ALA A 14 -26.04 39.22 -11.93
C ALA A 14 -24.79 40.06 -12.25
N PRO A 15 -23.93 39.62 -13.18
CA PRO A 15 -22.82 40.43 -13.69
C PRO A 15 -23.35 41.75 -14.26
N LYS A 16 -22.60 42.85 -14.06
CA LYS A 16 -22.97 44.17 -14.58
C LYS A 16 -23.17 44.09 -16.10
N GLY A 17 -24.32 44.55 -16.59
CA GLY A 17 -24.63 44.63 -18.02
C GLY A 17 -25.33 43.42 -18.66
N ASN A 18 -25.49 42.28 -17.97
CA ASN A 18 -26.13 41.08 -18.53
C ASN A 18 -27.23 40.50 -17.62
N LYS A 19 -28.22 41.33 -17.29
CA LYS A 19 -29.33 40.91 -16.43
C LYS A 19 -30.28 39.93 -17.12
N GLN A 20 -30.60 40.17 -18.40
CA GLN A 20 -31.55 39.35 -19.15
C GLN A 20 -31.01 37.93 -19.40
N GLY A 21 -29.74 37.78 -19.77
CA GLY A 21 -29.10 36.48 -19.94
C GLY A 21 -28.99 35.72 -18.61
N PHE A 22 -28.69 36.44 -17.53
CA PHE A 22 -28.65 35.86 -16.19
C PHE A 22 -30.02 35.35 -15.73
N ASP A 23 -31.09 36.12 -15.92
CA ASP A 23 -32.45 35.72 -15.56
C ASP A 23 -32.92 34.50 -16.38
N SER A 24 -32.53 34.45 -17.66
CA SER A 24 -32.79 33.30 -18.54
C SER A 24 -32.04 32.05 -18.08
N TYR A 25 -30.78 32.21 -17.67
CA TYR A 25 -29.96 31.15 -17.11
C TYR A 25 -30.56 30.58 -15.81
N VAL A 26 -30.93 31.44 -14.86
CA VAL A 26 -31.57 31.03 -13.60
C VAL A 26 -32.89 30.32 -13.86
N SER A 27 -33.70 30.81 -14.81
CA SER A 27 -34.96 30.17 -15.20
C SER A 27 -34.75 28.76 -15.77
N SER A 28 -33.69 28.58 -16.58
CA SER A 28 -33.34 27.25 -17.12
C SER A 28 -32.98 26.24 -16.03
N ILE A 29 -32.32 26.71 -14.96
CA ILE A 29 -31.94 25.88 -13.81
C ILE A 29 -33.13 25.61 -12.91
N GLU A 30 -34.03 26.58 -12.73
CA GLU A 30 -35.27 26.36 -11.99
C GLU A 30 -36.11 25.23 -12.61
N LYS A 31 -36.19 25.19 -13.95
CA LYS A 31 -36.83 24.08 -14.66
C LYS A 31 -36.15 22.74 -14.37
N LEU A 32 -34.82 22.69 -14.40
CA LEU A 32 -34.06 21.48 -14.08
C LEU A 32 -34.30 21.02 -12.63
N VAL A 33 -34.30 21.93 -11.65
CA VAL A 33 -34.58 21.60 -10.24
C VAL A 33 -35.97 20.95 -10.11
N LYS A 34 -36.97 21.48 -10.81
CA LYS A 34 -38.33 20.92 -10.85
C LYS A 34 -38.37 19.52 -11.45
N GLU A 35 -37.56 19.24 -12.47
CA GLU A 35 -37.44 17.92 -13.08
C GLU A 35 -36.69 16.91 -12.18
N MET A 36 -35.73 17.38 -11.38
CA MET A 36 -34.94 16.52 -10.50
C MET A 36 -35.69 16.03 -9.26
N ILE A 37 -36.56 16.84 -8.66
CA ILE A 37 -37.26 16.45 -7.43
C ILE A 37 -38.39 15.45 -7.77
N PRO A 38 -38.46 14.27 -7.12
CA PRO A 38 -39.51 13.28 -7.37
C PRO A 38 -40.91 13.85 -7.12
N LYS A 39 -41.86 13.58 -8.03
CA LYS A 39 -43.26 14.03 -7.89
C LYS A 39 -43.94 13.42 -6.66
N ASP A 40 -43.55 12.20 -6.31
CA ASP A 40 -44.07 11.46 -5.14
C ASP A 40 -43.68 12.10 -3.80
N LEU A 41 -42.67 12.99 -3.80
CA LEU A 41 -42.34 13.79 -2.61
C LEU A 41 -43.40 14.88 -2.34
N PHE A 42 -44.19 15.23 -3.37
CA PHE A 42 -45.28 16.20 -3.34
C PHE A 42 -46.66 15.56 -3.15
N ASP A 43 -46.81 14.30 -3.52
CA ASP A 43 -48.07 13.55 -3.38
C ASP A 43 -48.08 12.77 -2.06
N THR A 44 -48.33 13.48 -0.95
CA THR A 44 -48.85 12.81 0.25
C THR A 44 -50.35 12.64 0.09
N GLU A 45 -50.76 11.51 -0.48
CA GLU A 45 -52.14 11.02 -0.45
C GLU A 45 -52.57 10.66 0.99
N VAL A 46 -52.62 11.61 1.93
CA VAL A 46 -53.43 11.49 3.15
C VAL A 46 -53.94 12.87 3.59
N SER A 47 -55.15 13.21 3.13
CA SER A 47 -56.15 14.11 3.76
C SER A 47 -55.94 15.65 3.72
N PRO A 48 -57.03 16.45 3.61
CA PRO A 48 -56.98 17.92 3.44
C PRO A 48 -56.80 18.68 4.78
N PRO A 49 -56.81 20.02 4.74
CA PRO A 49 -55.66 20.91 4.83
C PRO A 49 -55.21 21.14 6.29
N HIS A 50 -54.41 20.24 6.84
CA HIS A 50 -53.50 20.66 7.91
C HIS A 50 -52.18 21.01 7.24
N PHE A 51 -51.84 22.30 7.31
CA PHE A 51 -50.58 22.88 6.84
C PHE A 51 -49.41 21.94 7.15
N LEU A 52 -48.95 21.15 6.18
CA LEU A 52 -47.60 20.60 6.21
C LEU A 52 -46.69 21.83 6.33
N SER A 53 -45.99 21.97 7.45
CA SER A 53 -45.05 23.07 7.58
C SER A 53 -44.05 22.93 6.44
N TYR A 54 -43.76 24.02 5.74
CA TYR A 54 -42.74 24.02 4.67
C TYR A 54 -41.41 23.45 5.20
N GLU A 55 -41.15 23.55 6.51
CA GLU A 55 -40.01 22.93 7.19
C GLU A 55 -40.01 21.39 7.09
N SER A 56 -41.15 20.73 7.28
CA SER A 56 -41.25 19.27 7.11
C SER A 56 -41.00 18.81 5.66
N TYR A 57 -41.35 19.63 4.67
CA TYR A 57 -41.08 19.39 3.26
C TYR A 57 -39.58 19.47 2.96
N PHE A 58 -38.93 20.57 3.36
CA PHE A 58 -37.50 20.75 3.14
C PHE A 58 -36.66 19.78 3.97
N GLN A 59 -37.17 19.30 5.10
CA GLN A 59 -36.56 18.21 5.87
C GLN A 59 -36.57 16.90 5.08
N LYS A 60 -37.72 16.47 4.54
CA LYS A 60 -37.81 15.27 3.67
C LYS A 60 -36.95 15.39 2.41
N LEU A 61 -36.92 16.58 1.80
CA LEU A 61 -36.03 16.86 0.67
C LEU A 61 -34.58 16.68 1.10
N GLY A 62 -34.18 17.26 2.24
CA GLY A 62 -32.84 17.11 2.81
C GLY A 62 -32.43 15.66 3.04
N GLU A 63 -33.35 14.81 3.49
CA GLU A 63 -33.13 13.37 3.69
C GLU A 63 -32.94 12.59 2.37
N SER A 64 -33.53 13.08 1.27
CA SER A 64 -33.42 12.46 -0.06
C SER A 64 -32.18 12.86 -0.87
N LEU A 65 -31.46 13.91 -0.45
CA LEU A 65 -30.26 14.39 -1.14
C LEU A 65 -29.03 13.51 -0.81
N PRO A 66 -28.07 13.35 -1.75
CA PRO A 66 -28.03 13.92 -3.10
C PRO A 66 -28.82 13.09 -4.13
N LEU A 67 -29.45 13.79 -5.09
CA LEU A 67 -30.22 13.21 -6.18
C LEU A 67 -29.42 13.27 -7.48
N ILE A 68 -29.38 12.17 -8.22
CA ILE A 68 -28.74 12.08 -9.54
C ILE A 68 -29.80 11.63 -10.54
N LYS A 69 -29.90 12.32 -11.68
CA LYS A 69 -30.78 11.94 -12.80
C LYS A 69 -30.04 12.08 -14.11
N TRP A 70 -30.49 11.36 -15.12
CA TRP A 70 -29.98 11.47 -16.49
C TRP A 70 -31.12 11.40 -17.50
N SER A 71 -30.88 11.93 -18.70
CA SER A 71 -31.82 11.87 -19.82
C SER A 71 -31.99 10.43 -20.33
N SER A 72 -33.10 10.13 -20.99
CA SER A 72 -33.27 8.87 -21.74
C SER A 72 -32.41 8.88 -23.01
N PHE A 73 -31.76 7.76 -23.33
CA PHE A 73 -30.94 7.61 -24.52
C PHE A 73 -31.11 6.20 -25.11
N GLU A 74 -31.64 6.13 -26.34
CA GLU A 74 -32.04 4.89 -27.00
C GLU A 74 -31.08 4.46 -28.12
N GLU A 75 -30.71 5.38 -29.02
CA GLU A 75 -29.85 5.12 -30.18
C GLU A 75 -28.73 6.17 -30.31
N ALA A 76 -27.57 5.79 -30.84
CA ALA A 76 -26.45 6.70 -31.15
C ALA A 76 -26.49 7.13 -32.63
N PRO A 77 -26.11 8.37 -32.99
CA PRO A 77 -25.48 9.39 -32.13
C PRO A 77 -26.49 10.17 -31.27
N CYS A 78 -26.16 10.39 -30.00
CA CYS A 78 -27.02 11.13 -29.07
C CYS A 78 -26.22 11.93 -28.03
N SER A 79 -26.84 12.99 -27.49
CA SER A 79 -26.32 13.74 -26.35
C SER A 79 -27.01 13.31 -25.06
N ILE A 80 -26.25 12.85 -24.07
CA ILE A 80 -26.76 12.51 -22.74
C ILE A 80 -26.59 13.71 -21.82
N SER A 81 -27.65 14.06 -21.08
CA SER A 81 -27.56 14.98 -19.95
C SER A 81 -27.57 14.21 -18.63
N ILE A 82 -26.65 14.56 -17.71
CA ILE A 82 -26.58 13.97 -16.37
C ILE A 82 -26.51 15.09 -15.35
N ALA A 83 -27.47 15.13 -14.44
CA ALA A 83 -27.65 16.17 -13.45
C ALA A 83 -27.53 15.64 -12.02
N ILE A 84 -26.94 16.45 -11.15
CA ILE A 84 -26.84 16.19 -9.71
C ILE A 84 -27.32 17.38 -8.90
N LEU A 85 -28.16 17.10 -7.90
CA LEU A 85 -28.70 18.06 -6.94
C LEU A 85 -28.28 17.63 -5.53
N CYS A 86 -27.62 18.54 -4.81
CA CYS A 86 -27.15 18.28 -3.46
C CYS A 86 -27.22 19.53 -2.58
N SER A 87 -26.95 19.37 -1.27
CA SER A 87 -26.74 20.49 -0.37
C SER A 87 -25.48 21.26 -0.78
N ALA A 88 -25.51 22.59 -0.79
CA ALA A 88 -24.31 23.40 -1.00
C ALA A 88 -23.45 23.53 0.26
N GLU A 89 -23.91 23.00 1.40
CA GLU A 89 -23.12 22.96 2.62
C GLU A 89 -22.07 21.84 2.54
N TYR A 90 -20.81 22.23 2.69
CA TYR A 90 -19.66 21.31 2.73
C TYR A 90 -19.48 20.48 1.45
N THR A 91 -19.92 21.01 0.29
CA THR A 91 -19.80 20.34 -1.02
C THR A 91 -18.81 21.01 -1.97
N HIS A 92 -17.83 21.76 -1.44
CA HIS A 92 -16.70 22.29 -2.20
C HIS A 92 -16.02 21.22 -3.03
N GLY A 93 -15.78 21.50 -4.31
CA GLY A 93 -15.18 20.56 -5.25
C GLY A 93 -16.14 19.51 -5.83
N THR A 94 -17.42 19.47 -5.41
CA THR A 94 -18.40 18.50 -5.92
C THR A 94 -18.60 18.61 -7.43
N GLY A 95 -18.68 19.83 -7.96
CA GLY A 95 -18.79 20.04 -9.41
C GLY A 95 -17.60 19.47 -10.18
N ARG A 96 -16.37 19.80 -9.75
CA ARG A 96 -15.13 19.28 -10.35
C ARG A 96 -15.04 17.76 -10.24
N PHE A 97 -15.32 17.22 -9.05
CA PHE A 97 -15.34 15.78 -8.81
C PHE A 97 -16.32 15.05 -9.72
N PHE A 98 -17.53 15.58 -9.85
CA PHE A 98 -18.58 15.01 -10.70
C PHE A 98 -18.15 15.00 -12.17
N LEU A 99 -17.58 16.11 -12.66
CA LEU A 99 -17.04 16.22 -14.02
C LEU A 99 -15.91 15.21 -14.26
N ASP A 100 -14.89 15.20 -13.39
CA ASP A 100 -13.72 14.33 -13.53
C ASP A 100 -14.11 12.85 -13.46
N THR A 101 -15.04 12.49 -12.57
CA THR A 101 -15.53 11.11 -12.43
C THR A 101 -16.31 10.68 -13.66
N MET A 102 -17.24 11.50 -14.14
CA MET A 102 -18.02 11.16 -15.34
C MET A 102 -17.14 11.05 -16.57
N ALA A 103 -16.20 11.98 -16.78
CA ALA A 103 -15.30 11.95 -17.92
C ALA A 103 -14.38 10.71 -17.94
N ARG A 104 -13.97 10.18 -16.79
CA ARG A 104 -12.97 9.09 -16.70
C ARG A 104 -13.55 7.71 -16.44
N SER A 105 -14.71 7.62 -15.79
CA SER A 105 -15.25 6.37 -15.24
C SER A 105 -16.47 5.84 -15.99
N LEU A 106 -17.07 6.62 -16.90
CA LEU A 106 -18.21 6.17 -17.70
C LEU A 106 -17.84 5.07 -18.70
N ILE A 107 -16.63 5.14 -19.28
CA ILE A 107 -16.09 4.11 -20.17
C ILE A 107 -14.68 3.72 -19.68
N PRO A 108 -14.46 2.45 -19.30
CA PRO A 108 -13.13 2.00 -18.86
C PRO A 108 -12.05 2.26 -19.91
N GLY A 109 -11.01 3.01 -19.54
CA GLY A 109 -9.86 3.30 -20.39
C GLY A 109 -10.09 4.39 -21.45
N LYS A 110 -11.26 5.03 -21.51
CA LYS A 110 -11.56 6.13 -22.45
C LYS A 110 -12.01 7.37 -21.69
N GLN A 111 -11.34 8.49 -21.94
CA GLN A 111 -11.75 9.80 -21.42
C GLN A 111 -12.79 10.42 -22.35
N LEU A 112 -14.00 10.66 -21.85
CA LEU A 112 -15.08 11.27 -22.62
C LEU A 112 -14.99 12.80 -22.58
N PRO A 113 -15.11 13.50 -23.72
CA PRO A 113 -15.21 14.94 -23.75
C PRO A 113 -16.57 15.39 -23.21
N ILE A 114 -16.56 16.42 -22.36
CA ILE A 114 -17.78 17.07 -21.85
C ILE A 114 -18.07 18.27 -22.74
N THR A 115 -19.21 18.23 -23.44
CA THR A 115 -19.57 19.25 -24.46
C THR A 115 -20.08 20.53 -23.81
N ALA A 116 -20.87 20.42 -22.75
CA ALA A 116 -21.43 21.57 -22.05
C ALA A 116 -21.67 21.29 -20.57
N ILE A 117 -21.71 22.35 -19.76
CA ILE A 117 -21.94 22.30 -18.33
C ILE A 117 -22.84 23.48 -17.93
N ARG A 118 -23.83 23.22 -17.07
CA ARG A 118 -24.56 24.27 -16.35
C ARG A 118 -24.52 24.00 -14.86
N SER A 119 -24.22 25.02 -14.06
CA SER A 119 -24.05 24.88 -12.61
C SER A 119 -24.47 26.13 -11.83
N LEU A 120 -25.13 25.94 -10.68
CA LEU A 120 -25.57 27.06 -9.85
C LEU A 120 -25.65 26.67 -8.38
N ASN A 121 -25.12 27.56 -7.53
CA ASN A 121 -25.46 27.62 -6.11
C ASN A 121 -26.71 28.48 -5.92
N PHE A 122 -27.72 27.97 -5.24
CA PHE A 122 -29.01 28.65 -5.06
C PHE A 122 -29.63 28.39 -3.69
N ARG A 123 -30.71 29.12 -3.40
CA ARG A 123 -31.59 28.94 -2.25
C ARG A 123 -33.04 28.92 -2.73
N PHE A 124 -33.91 28.17 -2.05
CA PHE A 124 -35.34 28.32 -2.25
C PHE A 124 -35.81 29.63 -1.61
N ILE A 125 -36.65 30.39 -2.31
CA ILE A 125 -37.13 31.69 -1.80
C ILE A 125 -37.94 31.52 -0.50
N ILE A 126 -38.70 30.43 -0.40
CA ILE A 126 -39.57 30.13 0.74
C ILE A 126 -38.77 29.58 1.93
N TYR A 127 -37.63 28.93 1.66
CA TYR A 127 -36.79 28.35 2.70
C TYR A 127 -35.32 28.74 2.47
N PRO A 128 -34.96 29.99 2.84
CA PRO A 128 -33.64 30.54 2.57
C PRO A 128 -32.54 30.03 3.53
N LYS A 129 -32.92 29.26 4.55
CA LYS A 129 -32.00 28.71 5.56
C LYS A 129 -30.94 27.83 4.89
N ASP A 130 -31.37 26.88 4.06
CA ASP A 130 -30.49 25.91 3.43
C ASP A 130 -29.99 26.40 2.06
N ARG A 131 -28.75 26.04 1.73
CA ARG A 131 -28.14 26.28 0.42
C ARG A 131 -28.10 24.98 -0.38
N TYR A 132 -28.32 25.11 -1.69
CA TYR A 132 -28.37 23.98 -2.63
C TYR A 132 -27.40 24.22 -3.78
N PHE A 133 -26.84 23.12 -4.31
CA PHE A 133 -25.97 23.12 -5.47
C PHE A 133 -26.53 22.17 -6.52
N ILE A 134 -26.58 22.64 -7.75
CA ILE A 134 -26.97 21.83 -8.90
C ILE A 134 -25.92 21.96 -10.00
N THR A 135 -25.60 20.85 -10.64
CA THR A 135 -24.78 20.84 -11.86
C THR A 135 -25.31 19.79 -12.82
N GLU A 136 -25.34 20.13 -14.11
CA GLU A 136 -25.65 19.20 -15.20
C GLU A 136 -24.53 19.26 -16.23
N ILE A 137 -24.21 18.09 -16.76
CA ILE A 137 -23.19 17.88 -17.78
C ILE A 137 -23.83 17.28 -19.02
N PHE A 138 -23.29 17.62 -20.19
CA PHE A 138 -23.70 17.09 -21.48
C PHE A 138 -22.54 16.36 -22.11
N ILE A 139 -22.79 15.14 -22.58
CA ILE A 139 -21.80 14.26 -23.20
C ILE A 139 -22.37 13.77 -24.52
N ASP A 140 -21.62 13.96 -25.60
CA ASP A 140 -21.98 13.45 -26.92
C ASP A 140 -21.43 12.05 -27.14
N ILE A 141 -22.27 11.16 -27.67
CA ILE A 141 -21.94 9.77 -27.96
C ILE A 141 -22.14 9.52 -29.45
N GLU A 142 -21.07 9.06 -30.10
CA GLU A 142 -21.06 8.80 -31.54
C GLU A 142 -21.43 7.35 -31.87
N ASN A 143 -21.04 6.38 -31.02
CA ASN A 143 -21.11 4.96 -31.32
C ASN A 143 -22.05 4.20 -30.38
N GLU A 144 -22.80 3.22 -30.90
CA GLU A 144 -23.67 2.35 -30.09
C GLU A 144 -22.92 1.51 -29.06
N ARG A 145 -21.67 1.13 -29.34
CA ARG A 145 -20.83 0.38 -28.39
C ARG A 145 -20.55 1.18 -27.11
N ASP A 146 -20.27 2.46 -27.27
CA ASP A 146 -20.04 3.37 -26.14
C ASP A 146 -21.33 3.58 -25.35
N LEU A 147 -22.47 3.70 -26.05
CA LEU A 147 -23.80 3.81 -25.46
C LEU A 147 -24.15 2.60 -24.58
N TYR A 148 -23.85 1.39 -25.06
CA TYR A 148 -24.08 0.16 -24.30
C TYR A 148 -23.25 0.10 -23.02
N GLN A 149 -21.96 0.48 -23.08
CA GLN A 149 -21.08 0.51 -21.91
C GLN A 149 -21.55 1.54 -20.88
N ILE A 150 -21.96 2.73 -21.33
CA ILE A 150 -22.50 3.77 -20.47
C ILE A 150 -23.80 3.29 -19.79
N ARG A 151 -24.68 2.62 -20.52
CA ARG A 151 -25.94 2.08 -19.96
C ARG A 151 -25.69 1.10 -18.81
N GLN A 152 -24.63 0.29 -18.89
CA GLN A 152 -24.27 -0.65 -17.83
C GLN A 152 -23.56 0.04 -16.65
N ALA A 153 -22.67 0.99 -16.91
CA ALA A 153 -21.87 1.63 -15.88
C ALA A 153 -22.61 2.72 -15.10
N LEU A 154 -23.52 3.46 -15.74
CA LEU A 154 -24.11 4.69 -15.20
C LEU A 154 -24.89 4.49 -13.90
N PRO A 155 -25.78 3.48 -13.72
CA PRO A 155 -26.50 3.29 -12.47
C PRO A 155 -25.57 2.99 -11.28
N ARG A 156 -24.54 2.16 -11.51
CA ARG A 156 -23.53 1.85 -10.51
C ARG A 156 -22.71 3.08 -10.15
N LEU A 157 -22.22 3.81 -11.15
CA LEU A 157 -21.43 5.01 -10.96
C LEU A 157 -22.22 6.11 -10.24
N ALA A 158 -23.53 6.22 -10.51
CA ALA A 158 -24.41 7.15 -9.80
C ALA A 158 -24.47 6.84 -8.30
N GLU A 159 -24.64 5.56 -7.89
CA GLU A 159 -24.61 5.19 -6.47
C GLU A 159 -23.23 5.42 -5.84
N GLU A 160 -22.13 5.12 -6.55
CA GLU A 160 -20.77 5.40 -6.07
C GLU A 160 -20.55 6.90 -5.84
N ILE A 161 -20.98 7.75 -6.77
CA ILE A 161 -20.93 9.22 -6.64
C ILE A 161 -21.79 9.65 -5.45
N ARG A 162 -23.01 9.13 -5.32
CA ARG A 162 -23.94 9.46 -4.24
C ARG A 162 -23.33 9.16 -2.87
N LEU A 163 -22.76 7.96 -2.71
CA LEU A 163 -22.06 7.54 -1.50
C LEU A 163 -20.83 8.41 -1.21
N THR A 164 -20.05 8.73 -2.24
CA THR A 164 -18.86 9.60 -2.11
C THR A 164 -19.26 10.98 -1.60
N LEU A 165 -20.31 11.60 -2.19
CA LEU A 165 -20.77 12.91 -1.76
C LEU A 165 -21.26 12.92 -0.31
N LEU A 166 -22.05 11.93 0.09
CA LEU A 166 -22.54 11.80 1.47
C LEU A 166 -21.39 11.61 2.46
N ALA A 167 -20.41 10.77 2.13
CA ALA A 167 -19.26 10.50 2.98
C ALA A 167 -18.35 11.73 3.10
N THR A 168 -18.12 12.46 2.02
CA THR A 168 -17.39 13.74 1.99
C THR A 168 -18.09 14.77 2.87
N GLN A 169 -19.39 14.98 2.66
CA GLN A 169 -20.17 15.95 3.43
C GLN A 169 -20.15 15.61 4.92
N HIS A 170 -20.31 14.34 5.26
CA HIS A 170 -20.31 13.90 6.65
C HIS A 170 -18.95 14.02 7.33
N ALA A 171 -17.84 13.68 6.66
CA ALA A 171 -16.51 13.85 7.24
C ALA A 171 -16.17 15.34 7.44
N ARG A 172 -16.55 16.22 6.50
CA ARG A 172 -16.42 17.68 6.70
C ARG A 172 -17.25 18.17 7.89
N LYS A 173 -18.49 17.69 8.05
CA LYS A 173 -19.32 17.98 9.23
C LYS A 173 -18.65 17.53 10.53
N ILE A 174 -18.01 16.35 10.57
CA ILE A 174 -17.28 15.87 11.76
C ILE A 174 -16.14 16.82 12.12
N VAL A 175 -15.34 17.23 11.14
CA VAL A 175 -14.20 18.14 11.34
C VAL A 175 -14.67 19.48 11.92
N LEU A 176 -15.85 19.95 11.51
CA LEU A 176 -16.39 21.25 11.94
C LEU A 176 -17.14 21.20 13.27
N ALA A 177 -17.84 20.09 13.55
CA ALA A 177 -18.60 19.93 14.78
C ALA A 177 -17.70 19.64 15.99
N LYS A 178 -16.50 19.11 15.76
CA LYS A 178 -15.54 18.77 16.80
C LYS A 178 -14.56 19.93 16.99
N PRO A 179 -14.30 20.41 18.23
CA PRO A 179 -13.20 21.35 18.45
C PRO A 179 -11.90 20.66 18.03
N LEU A 180 -11.25 21.21 17.01
CA LEU A 180 -10.01 20.67 16.48
C LEU A 180 -8.92 20.75 17.54
N THR A 181 -8.19 19.66 17.76
CA THR A 181 -6.96 19.70 18.55
C THR A 181 -5.94 20.60 17.86
N MET A 182 -4.91 21.06 18.58
CA MET A 182 -3.86 21.91 17.97
C MET A 182 -3.17 21.22 16.78
N ASP A 183 -2.99 19.90 16.86
CA ASP A 183 -2.46 19.09 15.76
C ASP A 183 -3.43 19.02 14.57
N GLU A 184 -4.73 18.86 14.83
CA GLU A 184 -5.77 18.87 13.79
C GLU A 184 -5.88 20.26 13.12
N LYS A 185 -5.73 21.36 13.87
CA LYS A 185 -5.68 22.74 13.33
C LYS A 185 -4.46 22.95 12.44
N ARG A 186 -3.30 22.48 12.89
CA ARG A 186 -2.04 22.51 12.11
C ARG A 186 -2.15 21.71 10.82
N MET A 187 -2.81 20.57 10.85
CA MET A 187 -3.09 19.76 9.66
C MET A 187 -3.98 20.51 8.65
N VAL A 188 -5.06 21.13 9.13
CA VAL A 188 -5.94 21.96 8.28
C VAL A 188 -5.17 23.12 7.65
N LEU A 189 -4.28 23.77 8.40
CA LEU A 189 -3.36 24.79 7.89
C LEU A 189 -2.45 24.28 6.78
N LEU A 190 -1.70 23.20 7.04
CA LEU A 190 -0.74 22.66 6.09
C LEU A 190 -1.44 22.24 4.79
N GLU A 191 -2.62 21.63 4.89
CA GLU A 191 -3.39 21.22 3.72
C GLU A 191 -3.93 22.44 2.94
N ASN A 192 -4.48 23.44 3.65
CA ASN A 192 -4.90 24.71 3.05
C ASN A 192 -3.74 25.39 2.31
N LEU A 193 -2.58 25.52 2.95
CA LEU A 193 -1.38 26.13 2.35
C LEU A 193 -0.87 25.32 1.16
N SER A 194 -0.83 24.00 1.26
CA SER A 194 -0.42 23.13 0.14
C SER A 194 -1.36 23.23 -1.07
N SER A 195 -2.66 23.47 -0.84
CA SER A 195 -3.65 23.67 -1.89
C SER A 195 -3.48 25.00 -2.63
N LEU A 196 -2.87 25.99 -1.98
CA LEU A 196 -2.53 27.29 -2.57
C LEU A 196 -1.26 27.19 -3.43
N VAL A 197 -0.26 26.44 -2.97
CA VAL A 197 1.00 26.20 -3.71
C VAL A 197 0.77 25.36 -4.99
N LYS A 198 -0.23 24.48 -5.01
CA LYS A 198 -0.56 23.63 -6.18
C LYS A 198 -1.37 24.32 -7.28
N ARG A 199 -1.55 25.65 -7.28
CA ARG A 199 -2.19 26.37 -8.38
C ARG A 199 -1.12 26.89 -9.35
N PRO A 200 -0.92 26.27 -10.52
CA PRO A 200 -0.15 26.90 -11.59
C PRO A 200 -1.10 27.85 -12.31
N ASP A 201 -1.15 29.12 -11.87
CA ASP A 201 -1.68 30.19 -12.70
C ASP A 201 -0.66 31.32 -12.75
N ASP A 202 -0.32 31.72 -13.97
CA ASP A 202 0.80 32.56 -14.45
C ASP A 202 0.85 34.00 -13.94
N GLN A 203 0.25 34.32 -12.79
CA GLN A 203 0.26 35.68 -12.26
C GLN A 203 0.21 35.71 -10.73
N HIS A 204 1.23 35.22 -10.01
CA HIS A 204 1.43 35.58 -8.60
C HIS A 204 2.91 35.75 -8.28
N ASP A 205 3.21 36.75 -7.45
CA ASP A 205 4.55 37.12 -6.99
C ASP A 205 5.33 35.90 -6.46
N PRO A 206 6.57 35.65 -6.94
CA PRO A 206 7.40 34.53 -6.48
C PRO A 206 7.67 34.56 -4.97
N ASN A 207 7.64 35.75 -4.36
CA ASN A 207 7.81 35.93 -2.92
C ASN A 207 6.68 35.28 -2.09
N ILE A 208 5.43 35.25 -2.57
CA ILE A 208 4.33 34.66 -1.80
C ILE A 208 4.46 33.12 -1.79
N LEU A 209 4.98 32.53 -2.88
CA LEU A 209 5.18 31.09 -2.96
C LEU A 209 6.37 30.64 -2.10
N GLU A 210 7.46 31.43 -2.08
CA GLU A 210 8.59 31.21 -1.17
C GLU A 210 8.20 31.46 0.29
N GLU A 211 7.43 32.51 0.60
CA GLU A 211 6.93 32.78 1.95
C GLU A 211 5.98 31.68 2.43
N THR A 212 5.06 31.21 1.58
CA THR A 212 4.17 30.08 1.90
C THR A 212 4.91 28.76 2.00
N HIS A 213 5.97 28.54 1.21
CA HIS A 213 6.85 27.39 1.31
C HIS A 213 7.69 27.42 2.61
N HIS A 214 8.27 28.57 2.97
CA HIS A 214 8.96 28.77 4.24
C HIS A 214 8.02 28.65 5.44
N LEU A 215 6.76 29.10 5.32
CA LEU A 215 5.71 28.88 6.31
C LEU A 215 5.33 27.40 6.41
N LEU A 216 5.20 26.68 5.30
CA LEU A 216 4.98 25.22 5.29
C LEU A 216 6.12 24.48 5.99
N LEU A 217 7.38 24.86 5.73
CA LEU A 217 8.56 24.27 6.39
C LEU A 217 8.63 24.62 7.88
N LYS A 218 8.40 25.88 8.27
CA LYS A 218 8.32 26.28 9.69
C LYS A 218 7.19 25.54 10.40
N VAL A 219 5.99 25.50 9.81
CA VAL A 219 4.84 24.77 10.35
C VAL A 219 5.02 23.25 10.22
N ALA A 220 5.95 22.72 9.44
CA ALA A 220 6.29 21.29 9.46
C ALA A 220 7.34 20.95 10.53
N HIS A 221 8.27 21.87 10.82
CA HIS A 221 9.44 21.61 11.67
C HIS A 221 9.34 22.11 13.11
N HIS A 222 8.41 23.01 13.47
CA HIS A 222 8.26 23.43 14.86
C HIS A 222 7.54 22.35 15.70
N GLU A 223 8.23 21.76 16.68
CA GLU A 223 7.69 20.73 17.58
C GLU A 223 6.69 21.26 18.61
N THR A 224 6.52 22.58 18.75
CA THR A 224 5.66 23.17 19.79
C THR A 224 4.26 23.57 19.27
N PRO A 225 3.18 23.01 19.82
CA PRO A 225 1.80 23.27 19.40
C PRO A 225 1.28 24.69 19.69
N SER A 226 2.11 25.58 20.26
CA SER A 226 1.74 26.91 20.74
C SER A 226 2.18 28.08 19.84
N GLN A 227 2.75 27.83 18.65
CA GLN A 227 3.25 28.87 17.74
C GLN A 227 2.54 28.85 16.38
N ILE A 228 1.22 28.64 16.35
CA ILE A 228 0.44 29.02 15.16
C ILE A 228 0.36 30.55 15.20
N PRO A 229 0.85 31.28 14.18
CA PRO A 229 0.77 32.72 14.16
C PRO A 229 -0.70 33.19 14.29
N ASP A 230 -0.97 34.11 15.21
CA ASP A 230 -2.33 34.59 15.52
C ASP A 230 -3.09 35.15 14.31
N HIS A 231 -2.39 35.59 13.27
CA HIS A 231 -2.98 36.07 12.02
C HIS A 231 -3.47 34.96 11.07
N LEU A 232 -3.04 33.70 11.26
CA LEU A 232 -3.50 32.55 10.46
C LEU A 232 -4.71 31.86 11.09
N LEU A 233 -4.91 31.99 12.39
CA LEU A 233 -6.05 31.41 13.12
C LEU A 233 -7.43 31.84 12.55
N PRO A 234 -7.68 33.12 12.22
CA PRO A 234 -8.92 33.54 11.57
C PRO A 234 -9.14 32.89 10.21
N LEU A 235 -8.07 32.66 9.42
CA LEU A 235 -8.18 32.03 8.09
C LEU A 235 -8.51 30.53 8.17
N ILE A 236 -8.06 29.83 9.23
CA ILE A 236 -8.43 28.45 9.53
C ILE A 236 -9.90 28.37 9.97
N GLU A 237 -10.32 29.31 10.81
CA GLU A 237 -11.67 29.37 11.36
C GLU A 237 -12.69 29.82 10.29
N GLU A 238 -12.30 30.66 9.34
CA GLU A 238 -13.13 31.09 8.21
C GLU A 238 -13.14 30.10 7.04
N ARG A 239 -12.06 29.33 6.82
CA ARG A 239 -11.96 28.32 5.74
C ARG A 239 -11.49 26.93 6.20
N PRO A 240 -12.18 26.28 7.15
CA PRO A 240 -11.98 24.86 7.45
C PRO A 240 -12.42 23.95 6.28
N GLN A 241 -13.05 24.53 5.26
CA GLN A 241 -13.59 23.89 4.06
C GLN A 241 -12.54 23.61 2.96
N ALA A 242 -11.31 24.12 3.13
CA ALA A 242 -10.18 23.92 2.21
C ALA A 242 -9.24 22.78 2.61
N PHE A 243 -9.47 22.16 3.78
CA PHE A 243 -9.12 20.75 3.97
C PHE A 243 -9.68 20.03 2.74
N ASP A 244 -8.97 19.01 2.24
CA ASP A 244 -9.60 18.01 1.37
C ASP A 244 -9.61 18.24 -0.16
N HIS A 245 -8.50 18.70 -0.77
CA HIS A 245 -8.37 18.68 -2.25
C HIS A 245 -8.63 17.27 -2.82
N ASN A 246 -8.26 16.23 -2.08
CA ASN A 246 -8.31 14.83 -2.51
C ASN A 246 -9.39 14.00 -1.79
N MET A 247 -10.34 14.61 -1.08
CA MET A 247 -11.37 13.86 -0.32
C MET A 247 -12.09 12.84 -1.15
N PHE A 248 -12.57 13.32 -2.30
CA PHE A 248 -13.43 12.53 -3.15
C PHE A 248 -12.67 11.35 -3.75
N GLN A 249 -11.42 11.56 -4.15
CA GLN A 249 -10.54 10.49 -4.64
C GLN A 249 -10.23 9.48 -3.53
N GLY A 250 -9.93 9.96 -2.32
CA GLY A 250 -9.65 9.11 -1.16
C GLY A 250 -10.86 8.30 -0.69
N ILE A 251 -12.08 8.84 -0.82
CA ILE A 251 -13.30 8.11 -0.49
C ILE A 251 -13.68 7.15 -1.64
N GLN A 252 -13.49 7.53 -2.90
CA GLN A 252 -13.68 6.62 -4.03
C GLN A 252 -12.78 5.39 -3.94
N SER A 253 -11.50 5.57 -3.60
CA SER A 253 -10.60 4.44 -3.42
C SER A 253 -11.06 3.51 -2.29
N LEU A 254 -11.60 4.06 -1.20
CA LEU A 254 -12.24 3.27 -0.14
C LEU A 254 -13.46 2.51 -0.66
N ILE A 255 -14.37 3.15 -1.41
CA ILE A 255 -15.58 2.50 -1.94
C ILE A 255 -15.23 1.29 -2.81
N LEU A 256 -14.20 1.41 -3.66
CA LEU A 256 -13.73 0.31 -4.51
C LEU A 256 -13.27 -0.91 -3.68
N MET A 257 -12.77 -0.72 -2.46
CA MET A 257 -12.35 -1.82 -1.59
C MET A 257 -13.51 -2.57 -0.93
N PHE A 258 -14.65 -1.92 -0.69
CA PHE A 258 -15.79 -2.58 -0.02
C PHE A 258 -16.50 -3.58 -0.95
N GLY A 259 -16.43 -3.41 -2.26
CA GLY A 259 -17.08 -4.31 -3.23
C GLY A 259 -18.62 -4.25 -3.21
N GLU A 260 -19.25 -4.73 -4.27
CA GLU A 260 -20.71 -4.59 -4.50
C GLU A 260 -21.58 -5.37 -3.49
N ASN A 261 -21.10 -6.54 -3.07
CA ASN A 261 -21.79 -7.39 -2.10
C ASN A 261 -21.91 -6.74 -0.72
N MET A 262 -20.98 -5.84 -0.37
CA MET A 262 -21.05 -5.08 0.87
C MET A 262 -22.01 -3.92 0.75
N ILE A 263 -21.89 -3.13 -0.31
CA ILE A 263 -22.67 -1.91 -0.51
C ILE A 263 -24.17 -2.22 -0.59
N SER A 264 -24.55 -3.31 -1.24
CA SER A 264 -25.96 -3.71 -1.44
C SER A 264 -26.68 -4.20 -0.17
N LYS A 265 -25.96 -4.79 0.78
CA LYS A 265 -26.56 -5.42 1.99
C LYS A 265 -26.69 -4.47 3.18
N ARG A 266 -26.05 -3.30 3.15
CA ARG A 266 -25.96 -2.37 4.30
C ARG A 266 -26.70 -1.06 4.05
N ASP A 267 -27.09 -0.42 5.15
CA ASP A 267 -27.67 0.92 5.12
C ASP A 267 -26.67 1.97 4.60
N VAL A 268 -27.14 2.81 3.68
CA VAL A 268 -26.39 3.93 3.08
C VAL A 268 -25.86 4.86 4.18
N GLY A 269 -26.66 5.07 5.23
CA GLY A 269 -26.31 5.83 6.41
C GLY A 269 -25.06 5.33 7.12
N HIS A 270 -24.97 4.02 7.31
CA HIS A 270 -23.82 3.37 7.91
C HIS A 270 -22.59 3.39 7.02
N LEU A 271 -22.76 3.16 5.71
CA LEU A 271 -21.66 3.14 4.75
C LEU A 271 -20.96 4.49 4.66
N TYR A 272 -21.69 5.59 4.50
CA TYR A 272 -21.05 6.90 4.41
C TYR A 272 -20.33 7.25 5.72
N ARG A 273 -20.90 6.92 6.89
CA ARG A 273 -20.25 7.16 8.20
C ARG A 273 -18.94 6.37 8.31
N THR A 274 -18.97 5.12 7.89
CA THR A 274 -17.81 4.23 7.87
C THR A 274 -16.70 4.80 6.98
N LEU A 275 -17.03 5.16 5.73
CA LEU A 275 -16.08 5.76 4.79
C LEU A 275 -15.50 7.08 5.32
N SER A 276 -16.34 7.95 5.90
CA SER A 276 -15.90 9.19 6.55
C SER A 276 -14.86 8.91 7.65
N TYR A 277 -15.13 7.95 8.54
CA TYR A 277 -14.21 7.66 9.65
C TYR A 277 -12.91 7.03 9.17
N LEU A 278 -12.95 6.09 8.21
CA LEU A 278 -11.74 5.47 7.65
C LEU A 278 -10.84 6.51 6.98
N TYR A 279 -11.44 7.41 6.20
CA TYR A 279 -10.71 8.50 5.57
C TYR A 279 -10.04 9.42 6.60
N LEU A 280 -10.79 9.86 7.60
CA LEU A 280 -10.26 10.73 8.66
C LEU A 280 -9.17 10.04 9.49
N PHE A 281 -9.33 8.76 9.80
CA PHE A 281 -8.35 7.98 10.55
C PHE A 281 -7.04 7.83 9.79
N ARG A 282 -7.13 7.47 8.50
CA ARG A 282 -5.98 7.39 7.62
C ARG A 282 -5.22 8.72 7.60
N LYS A 283 -5.91 9.83 7.34
CA LYS A 283 -5.30 11.16 7.30
C LYS A 283 -4.62 11.55 8.61
N ASN A 284 -5.28 11.30 9.74
CA ASN A 284 -4.73 11.58 11.06
C ASN A 284 -3.43 10.80 11.30
N ILE A 285 -3.43 9.49 11.00
CA ILE A 285 -2.25 8.63 11.17
C ILE A 285 -1.14 9.04 10.21
N SER A 286 -1.42 9.26 8.91
CA SER A 286 -0.42 9.73 7.93
C SER A 286 0.26 11.02 8.37
N HIS A 287 -0.48 11.96 8.96
CA HIS A 287 0.10 13.21 9.43
C HIS A 287 0.95 13.01 10.69
N ARG A 288 0.43 12.28 11.68
CA ARG A 288 1.16 12.00 12.91
C ARG A 288 2.43 11.19 12.67
N LEU A 289 2.43 10.30 11.67
CA LEU A 289 3.63 9.60 11.19
C LEU A 289 4.72 10.55 10.70
N LYS A 290 4.36 11.65 10.02
CA LYS A 290 5.34 12.67 9.56
C LYS A 290 5.98 13.46 10.70
N ILE A 291 5.31 13.55 11.84
CA ILE A 291 5.81 14.28 13.04
C ILE A 291 6.54 13.32 13.97
N LYS A 292 6.07 12.08 14.09
CA LYS A 292 6.61 11.04 14.98
C LYS A 292 6.67 9.72 14.23
N GLU A 293 7.82 9.42 13.64
CA GLU A 293 7.99 8.25 12.77
C GLU A 293 8.04 6.92 13.55
N ASN A 294 8.33 6.95 14.85
CA ASN A 294 8.65 5.75 15.66
C ASN A 294 7.58 5.33 16.70
N GLU A 295 6.35 5.86 16.63
CA GLU A 295 5.24 5.47 17.53
C GLU A 295 4.18 4.63 16.81
N HIS A 296 3.61 3.62 17.51
CA HIS A 296 2.40 2.94 17.04
C HIS A 296 1.19 3.82 17.33
N LEU A 297 0.56 4.30 16.27
CA LEU A 297 -0.63 5.12 16.24
C LEU A 297 -1.83 4.24 15.90
N ILE A 298 -2.83 4.24 16.77
CA ILE A 298 -4.04 3.44 16.60
C ILE A 298 -5.26 4.36 16.75
N SER A 299 -6.17 4.28 15.79
CA SER A 299 -7.49 4.93 15.82
C SER A 299 -8.58 3.89 15.73
N ILE A 300 -9.49 3.86 16.70
CA ILE A 300 -10.58 2.89 16.76
C ILE A 300 -11.92 3.61 16.87
N LYS A 301 -12.91 3.17 16.09
CA LYS A 301 -14.31 3.55 16.25
C LYS A 301 -15.18 2.30 16.29
N VAL A 302 -16.16 2.31 17.18
CA VAL A 302 -17.20 1.29 17.23
C VAL A 302 -18.54 1.94 16.94
N LEU A 303 -19.23 1.45 15.91
CA LEU A 303 -20.53 1.91 15.44
C LEU A 303 -21.57 0.81 15.63
N ARG A 304 -22.79 1.20 16.00
CA ARG A 304 -23.94 0.30 16.04
C ARG A 304 -24.72 0.48 14.75
N THR A 305 -25.03 -0.61 14.07
CA THR A 305 -25.72 -0.60 12.79
C THR A 305 -26.66 -1.79 12.65
N THR A 306 -27.40 -1.85 11.55
CA THR A 306 -28.25 -2.98 11.19
C THR A 306 -27.96 -3.44 9.77
N ILE A 307 -27.83 -4.74 9.56
CA ILE A 307 -27.66 -5.35 8.24
C ILE A 307 -28.99 -5.94 7.78
N THR A 308 -29.29 -5.88 6.49
CA THR A 308 -30.52 -6.46 5.92
C THR A 308 -30.45 -7.99 5.98
N PRO A 309 -31.42 -8.70 6.59
CA PRO A 309 -32.71 -8.24 7.11
C PRO A 309 -32.65 -7.82 8.60
N LYS A 310 -32.54 -6.52 8.86
CA LYS A 310 -32.59 -5.83 10.18
C LYS A 310 -31.89 -6.54 11.36
N THR A 311 -30.78 -7.24 11.14
CA THR A 311 -29.99 -7.82 12.23
C THR A 311 -29.12 -6.73 12.87
N PRO A 312 -29.15 -6.54 14.20
CA PRO A 312 -28.30 -5.56 14.86
C PRO A 312 -26.85 -6.04 14.90
N VAL A 313 -25.95 -5.17 14.45
CA VAL A 313 -24.53 -5.49 14.26
C VAL A 313 -23.67 -4.39 14.87
N LEU A 314 -22.51 -4.79 15.40
CA LEU A 314 -21.48 -3.90 15.89
C LEU A 314 -20.34 -3.84 14.88
N ALA A 315 -20.20 -2.70 14.21
CA ALA A 315 -19.10 -2.46 13.29
C ALA A 315 -17.91 -1.88 14.06
N VAL A 316 -16.74 -2.50 13.87
CA VAL A 316 -15.47 -2.08 14.47
C VAL A 316 -14.55 -1.62 13.36
N LEU A 317 -14.16 -0.35 13.46
CA LEU A 317 -13.26 0.34 12.53
C LEU A 317 -11.93 0.51 13.25
N ILE A 318 -10.85 -0.03 12.68
CA ILE A 318 -9.50 0.09 13.22
C ILE A 318 -8.61 0.63 12.11
N CYS A 319 -7.84 1.67 12.42
CA CYS A 319 -6.78 2.16 11.56
C CYS A 319 -5.51 2.25 12.40
N LEU A 320 -4.41 1.69 11.89
CA LEU A 320 -3.13 1.67 12.58
C LEU A 320 -1.97 1.82 11.61
N ASN A 321 -0.81 2.24 12.10
CA ASN A 321 0.45 2.16 11.34
C ASN A 321 1.29 0.95 11.77
N PHE A 322 2.18 0.57 10.85
CA PHE A 322 3.30 -0.33 11.06
C PHE A 322 4.60 0.47 11.09
N LYS A 323 5.54 0.12 11.98
CA LYS A 323 6.87 0.74 12.06
C LYS A 323 7.74 0.30 10.89
N SER A 324 7.73 -0.99 10.59
CA SER A 324 8.42 -1.58 9.45
C SER A 324 7.42 -2.22 8.51
N GLU A 325 7.78 -2.38 7.24
CA GLU A 325 7.02 -3.19 6.27
C GLU A 325 6.86 -4.64 6.74
N GLN A 326 7.68 -5.04 7.72
CA GLN A 326 7.69 -6.36 8.30
C GLN A 326 6.67 -6.55 9.40
N GLU A 327 5.96 -5.53 9.86
CA GLU A 327 4.90 -5.77 10.83
C GLU A 327 3.61 -6.24 10.16
N ASN A 328 2.97 -7.23 10.79
CA ASN A 328 1.67 -7.70 10.36
C ASN A 328 0.76 -7.91 11.57
N LEU A 329 -0.53 -7.70 11.35
CA LEU A 329 -1.55 -7.87 12.38
C LEU A 329 -2.21 -9.23 12.20
N ASP A 330 -2.15 -10.07 13.23
CA ASP A 330 -2.85 -11.36 13.23
C ASP A 330 -4.36 -11.13 13.35
N GLN A 331 -5.06 -11.25 12.21
CA GLN A 331 -6.51 -11.04 12.11
C GLN A 331 -7.29 -12.06 12.97
N LYS A 332 -6.81 -13.30 13.10
CA LYS A 332 -7.49 -14.34 13.90
C LYS A 332 -7.42 -13.99 15.39
N LYS A 333 -6.25 -13.55 15.87
CA LYS A 333 -6.10 -13.07 17.25
C LYS A 333 -6.89 -11.79 17.50
N LEU A 334 -6.94 -10.88 16.54
CA LEU A 334 -7.77 -9.67 16.67
C LEU A 334 -9.24 -10.03 16.87
N ILE A 335 -9.77 -10.98 16.09
CA ILE A 335 -11.14 -11.46 16.25
C ILE A 335 -11.34 -12.10 17.63
N GLN A 336 -10.39 -12.94 18.08
CA GLN A 336 -10.44 -13.55 19.41
C GLN A 336 -10.43 -12.52 20.54
N VAL A 337 -9.62 -11.48 20.41
CA VAL A 337 -9.57 -10.35 21.37
C VAL A 337 -10.89 -9.59 21.37
N ILE A 338 -11.51 -9.36 20.21
CA ILE A 338 -12.82 -8.70 20.18
C ILE A 338 -13.91 -9.60 20.78
N GLN A 339 -13.85 -10.91 20.54
CA GLN A 339 -14.77 -11.91 21.10
C GLN A 339 -14.62 -12.08 22.63
N SER A 340 -13.43 -11.87 23.20
CA SER A 340 -13.25 -11.93 24.65
C SER A 340 -14.01 -10.82 25.39
N HIS A 341 -14.14 -9.64 24.77
CA HIS A 341 -14.95 -8.52 25.29
C HIS A 341 -16.42 -8.58 24.86
N LEU A 342 -16.76 -9.41 23.87
CA LEU A 342 -18.10 -9.60 23.34
C LEU A 342 -18.48 -11.09 23.39
N PRO A 343 -18.91 -11.62 24.55
CA PRO A 343 -19.28 -13.02 24.67
C PRO A 343 -20.43 -13.38 23.73
N TYR A 344 -20.40 -14.61 23.18
CA TYR A 344 -21.39 -15.13 22.22
C TYR A 344 -21.54 -14.27 20.96
N SER A 345 -20.42 -13.80 20.41
CA SER A 345 -20.38 -13.01 19.18
C SER A 345 -19.71 -13.75 18.02
N ARG A 346 -20.32 -13.60 16.85
CA ARG A 346 -19.85 -14.18 15.59
C ARG A 346 -19.52 -13.06 14.60
N LEU A 347 -18.47 -13.26 13.81
CA LEU A 347 -18.14 -12.40 12.68
C LEU A 347 -19.18 -12.55 11.56
N VAL A 348 -19.66 -11.44 11.00
CA VAL A 348 -20.52 -11.47 9.82
C VAL A 348 -19.71 -11.92 8.61
N GLU A 349 -20.21 -12.89 7.85
CA GLU A 349 -19.56 -13.37 6.62
C GLU A 349 -19.35 -12.21 5.62
N ASP A 350 -18.20 -12.21 4.95
CA ASP A 350 -17.73 -11.17 4.04
C ASP A 350 -17.50 -9.77 4.63
N SER A 351 -17.58 -9.59 5.96
CA SER A 351 -17.46 -8.27 6.59
C SER A 351 -16.04 -7.81 6.91
N LEU A 352 -15.07 -8.72 6.88
CA LEU A 352 -13.67 -8.40 7.19
C LEU A 352 -12.99 -7.78 5.97
N ILE A 353 -12.76 -6.48 6.00
CA ILE A 353 -12.02 -5.76 4.97
C ILE A 353 -10.71 -5.31 5.57
N THR A 354 -9.62 -5.69 4.90
CA THR A 354 -8.27 -5.31 5.30
C THR A 354 -7.56 -4.66 4.14
N SER A 355 -7.14 -3.40 4.32
CA SER A 355 -6.35 -2.67 3.34
C SER A 355 -5.02 -2.31 3.98
N LYS A 356 -3.93 -2.73 3.35
CA LYS A 356 -2.59 -2.21 3.64
C LYS A 356 -2.22 -1.23 2.55
N ASP A 357 -1.91 0.00 2.94
CA ASP A 357 -1.41 1.00 2.02
C ASP A 357 0.11 1.00 1.97
N LYS A 358 0.67 1.55 0.90
CA LYS A 358 2.12 1.76 0.71
C LYS A 358 2.72 2.60 1.84
N ASP A 359 1.93 3.48 2.44
CA ASP A 359 2.34 4.36 3.54
C ASP A 359 2.48 3.65 4.91
N ARG A 360 2.63 2.31 4.95
CA ARG A 360 2.67 1.50 6.19
C ARG A 360 1.42 1.65 7.07
N ILE A 361 0.27 2.01 6.49
CA ILE A 361 -1.01 2.17 7.20
C ILE A 361 -1.92 0.98 6.89
N CYS A 362 -2.48 0.39 7.94
CA CYS A 362 -3.47 -0.67 7.85
C CYS A 362 -4.86 -0.16 8.27
N MET A 363 -5.84 -0.33 7.39
CA MET A 363 -7.24 -0.10 7.66
C MET A 363 -7.97 -1.44 7.75
N LEU A 364 -8.75 -1.59 8.82
CA LEU A 364 -9.48 -2.79 9.18
C LEU A 364 -10.93 -2.41 9.46
N TYR A 365 -11.83 -3.10 8.79
CA TYR A 365 -13.26 -3.06 9.04
C TYR A 365 -13.76 -4.46 9.31
N LEU A 366 -14.55 -4.63 10.37
CA LEU A 366 -15.20 -5.90 10.69
C LEU A 366 -16.54 -5.67 11.37
N GLU A 367 -17.46 -6.61 11.19
CA GLU A 367 -18.81 -6.56 11.75
C GLU A 367 -19.06 -7.78 12.65
N MET A 368 -19.50 -7.54 13.88
CA MET A 368 -19.83 -8.59 14.85
C MET A 368 -21.34 -8.63 15.09
N VAL A 369 -21.92 -9.82 15.10
CA VAL A 369 -23.32 -10.08 15.46
C VAL A 369 -23.36 -10.95 16.71
N GLN A 370 -24.36 -10.75 17.58
CA GLN A 370 -24.60 -11.64 18.71
C GLN A 370 -25.34 -12.88 18.22
N GLU A 371 -24.99 -14.07 18.72
CA GLU A 371 -25.63 -15.33 18.31
C GLU A 371 -27.15 -15.32 18.55
N ASP A 372 -27.60 -14.59 19.57
CA ASP A 372 -29.02 -14.42 19.92
C ASP A 372 -29.76 -13.40 19.02
N GLY A 373 -29.08 -12.74 18.08
CA GLY A 373 -29.63 -11.68 17.22
C GLY A 373 -30.01 -10.39 17.96
N ARG A 374 -29.63 -10.24 19.24
CA ARG A 374 -29.88 -9.04 20.07
C ARG A 374 -28.78 -7.99 19.93
N PRO A 375 -29.07 -6.71 20.20
CA PRO A 375 -28.05 -5.67 20.20
C PRO A 375 -27.13 -5.78 21.43
N PHE A 376 -25.83 -5.55 21.23
CA PHE A 376 -24.84 -5.58 22.31
C PHE A 376 -25.11 -4.56 23.43
N ALA A 377 -24.93 -4.99 24.69
CA ALA A 377 -25.07 -4.15 25.87
C ALA A 377 -24.11 -2.94 25.84
N GLN A 378 -24.56 -1.77 26.33
CA GLN A 378 -23.72 -0.56 26.35
C GLN A 378 -22.47 -0.71 27.23
N ALA A 379 -22.53 -1.50 28.29
CA ALA A 379 -21.38 -1.77 29.16
C ALA A 379 -20.24 -2.45 28.38
N HIS A 380 -20.54 -3.54 27.66
CA HIS A 380 -19.55 -4.26 26.85
C HIS A 380 -18.96 -3.38 25.74
N VAL A 381 -19.77 -2.54 25.09
CA VAL A 381 -19.28 -1.60 24.07
C VAL A 381 -18.37 -0.52 24.67
N LYS A 382 -18.65 -0.04 25.88
CA LYS A 382 -17.77 0.92 26.58
C LYS A 382 -16.46 0.27 27.01
N GLU A 383 -16.50 -0.98 27.47
CA GLU A 383 -15.33 -1.75 27.87
C GLU A 383 -14.40 -2.04 26.68
N LEU A 384 -14.97 -2.52 25.57
CA LEU A 384 -14.26 -2.73 24.30
C LEU A 384 -13.53 -1.45 23.87
N LYS A 385 -14.20 -0.29 23.88
CA LYS A 385 -13.59 1.00 23.51
C LYS A 385 -12.40 1.39 24.39
N LYS A 386 -12.39 0.97 25.66
CA LYS A 386 -11.35 1.34 26.64
C LYS A 386 -10.15 0.39 26.60
N LYS A 387 -10.39 -0.91 26.43
CA LYS A 387 -9.35 -1.95 26.52
C LYS A 387 -8.72 -2.30 25.16
N LEU A 388 -9.51 -2.32 24.09
CA LEU A 388 -9.06 -2.72 22.76
C LEU A 388 -7.82 -1.95 22.23
N PRO A 389 -7.70 -0.61 22.39
CA PRO A 389 -6.49 0.10 21.94
C PRO A 389 -5.20 -0.41 22.61
N LYS A 390 -5.27 -0.80 23.88
CA LYS A 390 -4.10 -1.28 24.64
C LYS A 390 -3.71 -2.69 24.24
N GLU A 391 -4.70 -3.54 23.98
CA GLU A 391 -4.48 -4.94 23.62
C GLU A 391 -3.97 -5.09 22.18
N ILE A 392 -4.36 -4.21 21.27
CA ILE A 392 -3.82 -4.22 19.88
C ILE A 392 -2.30 -3.99 19.87
N HIS A 393 -1.74 -3.22 20.80
CA HIS A 393 -0.28 -3.09 20.90
C HIS A 393 0.43 -4.43 21.18
N SER A 394 -0.23 -5.40 21.81
CA SER A 394 0.30 -6.75 22.05
C SER A 394 0.08 -7.71 20.87
N LEU A 395 -0.70 -7.30 19.86
CA LEU A 395 -1.04 -8.10 18.68
C LEU A 395 -0.11 -7.86 17.49
N TYR A 396 0.76 -6.83 17.56
CA TYR A 396 1.80 -6.65 16.56
C TYR A 396 2.69 -7.87 16.56
N ARG A 397 2.72 -8.56 15.42
CA ARG A 397 3.80 -9.48 15.10
C ARG A 397 4.73 -8.73 14.17
N PHE A 398 6.03 -8.91 14.38
CA PHE A 398 6.90 -8.95 13.22
C PHE A 398 6.35 -10.12 12.40
N SER A 399 5.71 -9.79 11.28
CA SER A 399 5.80 -10.71 10.16
C SER A 399 7.29 -10.95 10.04
N GLU A 400 7.71 -12.18 10.32
CA GLU A 400 8.78 -12.73 9.53
C GLU A 400 8.26 -12.58 8.10
N VAL A 401 8.55 -11.42 7.50
CA VAL A 401 8.58 -11.27 6.07
C VAL A 401 9.64 -12.29 5.71
N HIS A 402 9.17 -13.51 5.51
CA HIS A 402 9.27 -14.14 4.22
C HIS A 402 9.29 -12.99 3.24
N ARG A 403 10.50 -12.50 2.96
CA ARG A 403 10.77 -12.00 1.64
C ARG A 403 10.39 -13.22 0.80
N THR A 404 9.13 -13.27 0.39
CA THR A 404 8.90 -13.23 -1.04
C THR A 404 9.74 -12.04 -1.48
N HIS A 405 11.03 -12.28 -1.68
CA HIS A 405 11.65 -11.77 -2.88
C HIS A 405 10.56 -11.99 -3.91
N ASP A 406 9.99 -10.90 -4.42
CA ASP A 406 9.46 -10.94 -5.78
C ASP A 406 10.56 -11.70 -6.51
N ALA A 407 10.36 -13.01 -6.70
CA ALA A 407 11.42 -13.92 -7.05
C ALA A 407 11.82 -13.40 -8.40
N ASN A 408 12.94 -12.66 -8.44
CA ASN A 408 13.15 -11.58 -9.41
C ASN A 408 12.62 -12.11 -10.73
N GLU A 409 11.47 -11.62 -11.22
CA GLU A 409 10.72 -12.39 -12.24
C GLU A 409 11.64 -12.67 -13.43
N GLU A 410 12.56 -11.74 -13.66
CA GLU A 410 13.71 -11.84 -14.55
C GLU A 410 14.67 -13.01 -14.23
N GLU A 411 15.06 -13.23 -12.98
CA GLU A 411 15.88 -14.36 -12.53
C GLU A 411 15.13 -15.71 -12.66
N VAL A 412 13.86 -15.77 -12.28
CA VAL A 412 13.03 -16.98 -12.46
C VAL A 412 12.91 -17.30 -13.95
N VAL A 413 12.62 -16.30 -14.78
CA VAL A 413 12.55 -16.44 -16.24
C VAL A 413 13.92 -16.82 -16.82
N ARG A 414 15.02 -16.22 -16.36
CA ARG A 414 16.39 -16.56 -16.77
C ARG A 414 16.73 -18.01 -16.42
N ASN A 415 16.37 -18.46 -15.22
CA ASN A 415 16.58 -19.83 -14.77
C ASN A 415 15.73 -20.82 -15.59
N ILE A 416 14.47 -20.48 -15.91
CA ILE A 416 13.63 -21.26 -16.83
C ILE A 416 14.28 -21.37 -18.21
N LEU A 417 14.77 -20.26 -18.77
CA LEU A 417 15.44 -20.23 -20.08
C LEU A 417 16.74 -21.04 -20.07
N THR A 418 17.47 -21.01 -18.95
CA THR A 418 18.70 -21.79 -18.77
C THR A 418 18.39 -23.28 -18.76
N LEU A 419 17.42 -23.70 -17.95
CA LEU A 419 17.00 -25.10 -17.86
C LEU A 419 16.37 -25.62 -19.17
N SER A 420 15.65 -24.77 -19.90
CA SER A 420 15.11 -25.10 -21.23
C SER A 420 16.21 -25.47 -22.23
N LYS A 421 17.35 -24.77 -22.21
CA LYS A 421 18.52 -25.05 -23.08
C LYS A 421 19.25 -26.36 -22.72
N GLU A 422 19.13 -26.82 -21.48
CA GLU A 422 19.76 -28.06 -20.99
C GLU A 422 19.02 -29.34 -21.44
N LEU A 423 17.78 -29.21 -21.89
CA LEU A 423 17.00 -30.30 -22.51
C LEU A 423 17.27 -30.32 -24.02
N LYS A 424 18.22 -31.17 -24.45
CA LYS A 424 18.60 -31.31 -25.86
C LYS A 424 17.86 -32.45 -26.53
N THR A 425 17.57 -33.53 -25.80
CA THR A 425 16.86 -34.70 -26.32
C THR A 425 15.61 -35.04 -25.51
N PRO A 426 14.60 -35.70 -26.11
CA PRO A 426 13.39 -36.14 -25.38
C PRO A 426 13.65 -37.19 -24.28
N GLN A 427 14.81 -37.84 -24.30
CA GLN A 427 15.21 -38.84 -23.31
C GLN A 427 16.01 -38.23 -22.15
N ASP A 428 16.35 -36.94 -22.24
CA ASP A 428 17.11 -36.25 -21.21
C ASP A 428 16.30 -36.19 -19.91
N PRO A 429 16.91 -36.50 -18.75
CA PRO A 429 16.24 -36.36 -17.47
C PRO A 429 15.89 -34.88 -17.23
N PRO A 430 14.68 -34.56 -16.73
CA PRO A 430 14.24 -33.20 -16.45
C PRO A 430 15.23 -32.46 -15.55
N PRO A 431 15.74 -31.29 -15.95
CA PRO A 431 16.60 -30.49 -15.10
C PRO A 431 15.77 -29.70 -14.07
N VAL A 432 16.25 -29.71 -12.84
CA VAL A 432 15.63 -29.02 -11.69
C VAL A 432 16.65 -28.12 -11.00
N ILE A 433 16.19 -26.95 -10.60
CA ILE A 433 16.89 -26.04 -9.70
C ILE A 433 16.07 -25.94 -8.41
N ILE A 434 16.72 -26.18 -7.28
CA ILE A 434 16.13 -25.98 -5.96
C ILE A 434 16.89 -24.80 -5.31
N HIS A 435 16.17 -23.75 -4.92
CA HIS A 435 16.73 -22.62 -4.20
C HIS A 435 16.16 -22.59 -2.79
N PHE A 436 17.02 -22.34 -1.81
CA PHE A 436 16.57 -21.98 -0.47
C PHE A 436 15.98 -20.57 -0.53
N ALA A 437 14.76 -20.42 -0.01
CA ALA A 437 14.07 -19.13 0.00
C ALA A 437 14.20 -18.45 1.37
N SER A 438 13.75 -19.13 2.44
CA SER A 438 13.83 -18.59 3.80
C SER A 438 13.68 -19.68 4.87
N GLU A 439 14.05 -19.35 6.11
CA GLU A 439 13.96 -20.22 7.28
C GLU A 439 13.35 -19.46 8.45
N THR A 440 12.49 -20.15 9.21
CA THR A 440 11.86 -19.70 10.46
C THR A 440 12.31 -20.63 11.60
N GLU A 441 11.84 -20.40 12.83
CA GLU A 441 12.15 -21.28 13.97
C GLU A 441 11.74 -22.75 13.73
N LYS A 442 10.66 -23.00 12.97
CA LYS A 442 10.07 -24.34 12.80
C LYS A 442 10.00 -24.82 11.36
N ILE A 443 10.10 -23.91 10.40
CA ILE A 443 9.75 -24.17 9.00
C ILE A 443 10.83 -23.61 8.09
N VAL A 444 11.14 -24.34 7.02
CA VAL A 444 12.08 -23.94 5.98
C VAL A 444 11.41 -23.97 4.62
N THR A 445 11.62 -22.94 3.81
CA THR A 445 10.97 -22.77 2.51
C THR A 445 11.97 -22.83 1.35
N PHE A 446 11.55 -23.45 0.25
CA PHE A 446 12.34 -23.62 -0.96
C PHE A 446 11.54 -23.27 -2.22
N THR A 447 12.19 -22.61 -3.17
CA THR A 447 11.66 -22.40 -4.52
C THR A 447 12.25 -23.44 -5.46
N VAL A 448 11.41 -24.22 -6.12
CA VAL A 448 11.83 -25.26 -7.07
C VAL A 448 11.40 -24.87 -8.47
N ILE A 449 12.34 -24.84 -9.40
CA ILE A 449 12.11 -24.61 -10.82
C ILE A 449 12.46 -25.89 -11.57
N LEU A 450 11.49 -26.47 -12.26
CA LEU A 450 11.61 -27.72 -13.02
C LEU A 450 11.19 -27.49 -14.46
N VAL A 451 11.94 -28.02 -15.44
CA VAL A 451 11.51 -28.01 -16.85
C VAL A 451 11.37 -29.45 -17.35
N CYS A 452 10.23 -29.79 -17.98
CA CYS A 452 9.95 -31.14 -18.45
C CYS A 452 9.23 -31.16 -19.82
N LEU A 453 9.32 -32.29 -20.51
CA LEU A 453 8.70 -32.55 -21.81
C LEU A 453 7.44 -33.40 -21.62
N ASN A 454 6.28 -32.74 -21.52
CA ASN A 454 4.88 -33.22 -21.40
C ASN A 454 4.15 -32.80 -20.11
N SER A 455 3.03 -32.12 -20.34
CA SER A 455 2.05 -31.63 -19.36
C SER A 455 1.01 -32.68 -19.00
N LYS A 456 1.38 -33.72 -18.25
CA LYS A 456 0.36 -34.31 -17.38
C LYS A 456 -0.03 -33.24 -16.36
N LYS A 457 -1.32 -33.08 -16.04
CA LYS A 457 -1.76 -32.30 -14.87
C LYS A 457 -1.16 -32.99 -13.64
N ILE A 458 0.00 -32.50 -13.20
CA ILE A 458 0.70 -33.04 -12.06
C ILE A 458 0.09 -32.40 -10.83
N TYR A 459 -0.51 -33.23 -9.98
CA TYR A 459 -0.92 -32.84 -8.64
C TYR A 459 0.25 -33.13 -7.71
N PHE A 460 0.69 -32.10 -7.00
CA PHE A 460 1.68 -32.27 -5.95
C PHE A 460 0.94 -32.55 -4.64
N GLU A 461 1.18 -33.72 -4.06
CA GLU A 461 0.56 -34.12 -2.80
C GLU A 461 1.37 -33.62 -1.62
N ASN A 462 0.69 -33.14 -0.58
CA ASN A 462 1.34 -32.80 0.67
C ASN A 462 1.80 -34.08 1.38
N SER A 463 3.00 -34.03 1.93
CA SER A 463 3.56 -35.06 2.80
C SER A 463 3.61 -34.54 4.25
N PRO A 464 3.69 -35.41 5.27
CA PRO A 464 3.68 -34.98 6.68
C PRO A 464 4.75 -33.94 7.01
N HIS A 465 5.91 -33.97 6.33
CA HIS A 465 7.04 -33.06 6.59
C HIS A 465 7.27 -32.05 5.46
N MET A 466 6.40 -32.02 4.43
CA MET A 466 6.55 -31.10 3.31
C MET A 466 5.21 -30.73 2.68
N LYS A 467 4.91 -29.43 2.60
CA LYS A 467 3.69 -28.87 1.99
C LYS A 467 4.03 -28.05 0.75
N VAL A 468 3.15 -28.08 -0.25
CA VAL A 468 3.27 -27.24 -1.44
C VAL A 468 2.41 -26.00 -1.26
N LEU A 469 3.04 -24.83 -1.20
CA LEU A 469 2.37 -23.54 -0.99
C LEU A 469 1.80 -22.96 -2.28
N SER A 470 2.57 -23.05 -3.37
CA SER A 470 2.18 -22.54 -4.67
C SER A 470 2.73 -23.41 -5.80
N HIS A 471 1.99 -23.44 -6.91
CA HIS A 471 2.39 -24.11 -8.15
C HIS A 471 1.98 -23.25 -9.33
N GLN A 472 2.97 -22.86 -10.14
CA GLN A 472 2.75 -22.19 -11.42
C GLN A 472 3.33 -23.05 -12.55
N SER A 473 2.61 -23.13 -13.67
CA SER A 473 3.09 -23.79 -14.88
C SER A 473 3.10 -22.81 -16.05
N LYS A 474 4.25 -22.67 -16.73
CA LYS A 474 4.42 -21.84 -17.93
C LYS A 474 5.00 -22.68 -19.07
N ILE A 475 4.72 -22.29 -20.31
CA ILE A 475 5.36 -22.91 -21.48
C ILE A 475 6.73 -22.24 -21.65
N ALA A 476 7.81 -23.01 -21.58
CA ALA A 476 9.17 -22.51 -21.66
C ALA A 476 9.72 -22.48 -23.10
N GLY A 477 9.20 -23.35 -23.98
CA GLY A 477 9.67 -23.47 -25.36
C GLY A 477 9.16 -24.71 -26.10
N ILE A 478 9.67 -24.91 -27.31
CA ILE A 478 9.35 -26.09 -28.15
C ILE A 478 10.64 -26.79 -28.54
N LEU A 479 10.81 -28.05 -28.11
CA LEU A 479 11.94 -28.89 -28.50
C LEU A 479 11.66 -29.58 -29.84
N ASN A 480 12.59 -29.47 -30.79
CA ASN A 480 12.54 -30.10 -32.12
C ASN A 480 11.23 -29.87 -32.88
N LYS A 481 10.57 -28.72 -32.67
CA LYS A 481 9.27 -28.36 -33.27
C LYS A 481 8.12 -29.35 -33.02
N ARG A 482 8.27 -30.27 -32.05
CA ARG A 482 7.27 -31.33 -31.77
C ARG A 482 6.91 -31.49 -30.29
N HIS A 483 7.82 -31.22 -29.36
CA HIS A 483 7.58 -31.45 -27.93
C HIS A 483 7.54 -30.12 -27.17
N LEU A 484 6.45 -29.87 -26.45
CA LEU A 484 6.30 -28.67 -25.61
C LEU A 484 7.10 -28.84 -24.31
N GLN A 485 7.94 -27.86 -24.01
CA GLN A 485 8.62 -27.75 -22.73
C GLN A 485 7.74 -26.97 -21.75
N HIS A 486 7.43 -27.60 -20.62
CA HIS A 486 6.69 -26.98 -19.52
C HIS A 486 7.64 -26.68 -18.36
N ALA A 487 7.66 -25.43 -17.91
CA ALA A 487 8.31 -25.01 -16.68
C ALA A 487 7.30 -25.03 -15.53
N HIS A 488 7.68 -25.67 -14.43
CA HIS A 488 6.95 -25.68 -13.18
C HIS A 488 7.76 -24.94 -12.13
N VAL A 489 7.14 -23.94 -11.51
CA VAL A 489 7.69 -23.20 -10.36
C VAL A 489 6.85 -23.59 -9.15
N LEU A 490 7.50 -24.13 -8.13
CA LEU A 490 6.88 -24.60 -6.89
C LEU A 490 7.48 -23.87 -5.71
N GLU A 491 6.66 -23.55 -4.73
CA GLU A 491 7.11 -23.17 -3.40
C GLU A 491 6.80 -24.31 -2.44
N LEU A 492 7.84 -24.82 -1.79
CA LEU A 492 7.77 -25.94 -0.86
C LEU A 492 8.11 -25.47 0.56
N GLU A 493 7.32 -25.92 1.51
CA GLU A 493 7.48 -25.70 2.94
C GLU A 493 7.89 -27.01 3.61
N LEU A 494 8.94 -27.03 4.42
CA LEU A 494 9.45 -28.20 5.14
C LEU A 494 9.53 -27.95 6.64
N GLU A 495 9.27 -28.97 7.44
CA GLU A 495 9.42 -28.91 8.91
C GLU A 495 10.90 -29.04 9.30
N LYS A 496 11.46 -28.01 9.95
CA LYS A 496 12.89 -27.90 10.30
C LYS A 496 13.36 -29.05 11.21
N GLU A 497 12.54 -29.43 12.18
CA GLU A 497 12.82 -30.51 13.14
C GLU A 497 13.17 -31.84 12.44
N SER A 498 12.60 -32.09 11.26
CA SER A 498 12.83 -33.34 10.50
C SER A 498 14.21 -33.42 9.85
N PHE A 499 14.95 -32.31 9.79
CA PHE A 499 16.27 -32.21 9.16
C PHE A 499 17.32 -31.63 10.10
N THR A 500 17.05 -31.69 11.40
CA THR A 500 17.96 -31.24 12.46
C THR A 500 18.79 -32.44 12.93
N ASP A 501 20.10 -32.31 13.01
CA ASP A 501 20.99 -33.37 13.49
C ASP A 501 20.88 -33.58 15.03
N GLU A 502 21.56 -34.61 15.55
CA GLU A 502 21.59 -34.94 16.98
C GLU A 502 22.17 -33.80 17.84
N ASN A 503 22.86 -32.83 17.23
CA ASN A 503 23.42 -31.64 17.88
C ASN A 503 22.49 -30.41 17.80
N GLY A 504 21.27 -30.56 17.28
CA GLY A 504 20.30 -29.47 17.15
C GLY A 504 20.55 -28.54 15.95
N LYS A 505 21.37 -28.95 14.97
CA LYS A 505 21.72 -28.16 13.80
C LYS A 505 20.98 -28.60 12.55
N PHE A 506 20.30 -27.65 11.90
CA PHE A 506 19.54 -27.91 10.67
C PHE A 506 20.45 -28.09 9.45
N SER A 507 20.19 -29.14 8.67
CA SER A 507 20.93 -29.45 7.44
C SER A 507 20.11 -29.09 6.19
N LEU A 508 20.48 -27.96 5.56
CA LEU A 508 19.97 -27.55 4.24
C LEU A 508 20.17 -28.62 3.16
N TYR A 509 21.25 -29.40 3.27
CA TYR A 509 21.59 -30.45 2.33
C TYR A 509 20.59 -31.61 2.40
N GLU A 510 20.27 -32.09 3.60
CA GLU A 510 19.31 -33.19 3.77
C GLU A 510 17.89 -32.75 3.40
N ALA A 511 17.50 -31.51 3.73
CA ALA A 511 16.23 -30.93 3.29
C ALA A 511 16.12 -30.90 1.75
N ARG A 512 17.17 -30.45 1.06
CA ARG A 512 17.24 -30.46 -0.41
C ARG A 512 17.15 -31.86 -1.00
N LYS A 513 17.87 -32.82 -0.42
CA LYS A 513 17.87 -34.22 -0.86
C LYS A 513 16.49 -34.84 -0.71
N SER A 514 15.75 -34.48 0.35
CA SER A 514 14.36 -34.87 0.55
C SER A 514 13.43 -34.31 -0.53
N ILE A 515 13.56 -33.02 -0.87
CA ILE A 515 12.82 -32.39 -1.99
C ILE A 515 13.11 -33.11 -3.31
N LEU A 516 14.38 -33.39 -3.59
CA LEU A 516 14.77 -34.08 -4.82
C LEU A 516 14.20 -35.50 -4.88
N SER A 517 14.19 -36.22 -3.74
CA SER A 517 13.59 -37.55 -3.61
C SER A 517 12.08 -37.51 -3.86
N TYR A 518 11.39 -36.51 -3.29
CA TYR A 518 9.96 -36.28 -3.52
C TYR A 518 9.66 -36.06 -5.00
N LEU A 519 10.41 -35.18 -5.67
CA LEU A 519 10.19 -34.89 -7.08
C LEU A 519 10.54 -36.09 -7.98
N LYS A 520 11.58 -36.88 -7.64
CA LYS A 520 11.94 -38.11 -8.36
C LYS A 520 10.82 -39.15 -8.34
N LYS A 521 9.99 -39.20 -7.29
CA LYS A 521 8.81 -40.08 -7.27
C LYS A 521 7.78 -39.69 -8.35
N SER A 522 7.60 -38.40 -8.58
CA SER A 522 6.59 -37.88 -9.52
C SER A 522 7.08 -37.81 -10.97
N PHE A 523 8.37 -37.54 -11.20
CA PHE A 523 8.94 -37.29 -12.53
C PHE A 523 9.96 -38.33 -12.99
N GLY A 524 10.31 -39.31 -12.15
CA GLY A 524 11.34 -40.30 -12.45
C GLY A 524 12.77 -39.73 -12.31
N PRO A 525 13.76 -40.23 -13.07
CA PRO A 525 15.14 -39.76 -12.96
C PRO A 525 15.23 -38.28 -13.37
N MET A 526 15.75 -37.45 -12.47
CA MET A 526 15.90 -36.00 -12.66
C MET A 526 17.35 -35.56 -12.49
N ARG A 527 17.70 -34.44 -13.11
CA ARG A 527 19.04 -33.84 -13.07
C ARG A 527 18.99 -32.59 -12.20
N ASP A 528 19.68 -32.62 -11.05
CA ASP A 528 19.81 -31.43 -10.19
C ASP A 528 20.92 -30.52 -10.74
N PHE A 529 20.52 -29.40 -11.35
CA PHE A 529 21.42 -28.50 -12.07
C PHE A 529 22.41 -27.77 -11.15
N ASN A 530 21.99 -27.40 -9.93
CA ASN A 530 22.84 -26.68 -8.96
C ASN A 530 23.44 -27.56 -7.85
N SER A 531 23.19 -28.88 -7.87
CA SER A 531 23.76 -29.83 -6.90
C SER A 531 25.28 -29.75 -6.76
N GLY A 532 26.01 -29.75 -7.88
CA GLY A 532 27.48 -29.76 -7.86
C GLY A 532 28.10 -28.52 -7.20
N MET A 533 27.51 -27.34 -7.44
CA MET A 533 27.96 -26.10 -6.83
C MET A 533 27.67 -26.10 -5.32
N ILE A 534 26.48 -26.52 -4.91
CA ILE A 534 26.05 -26.52 -3.50
C ILE A 534 26.84 -27.54 -2.68
N VAL A 535 27.13 -28.72 -3.24
CA VAL A 535 28.01 -29.71 -2.60
C VAL A 535 29.39 -29.10 -2.37
N LYS A 536 29.97 -28.43 -3.37
CA LYS A 536 31.26 -27.74 -3.22
C LYS A 536 31.22 -26.61 -2.20
N GLN A 537 30.15 -25.81 -2.15
CA GLN A 537 29.97 -24.77 -1.12
C GLN A 537 29.97 -25.39 0.29
N TYR A 538 29.23 -26.49 0.48
CA TYR A 538 29.16 -27.18 1.76
C TYR A 538 30.50 -27.81 2.16
N GLU A 539 31.20 -28.43 1.21
CA GLU A 539 32.55 -28.94 1.43
C GLU A 539 33.50 -27.82 1.84
N ASN A 540 33.44 -26.65 1.16
CA ASN A 540 34.31 -25.51 1.47
C ASN A 540 34.00 -24.91 2.85
N LEU A 541 32.72 -24.77 3.20
CA LEU A 541 32.29 -24.35 4.53
C LEU A 541 32.73 -25.34 5.62
N SER A 542 32.66 -26.64 5.34
CA SER A 542 33.10 -27.68 6.27
C SER A 542 34.61 -27.63 6.49
N LYS A 543 35.39 -27.43 5.42
CA LYS A 543 36.84 -27.22 5.50
C LYS A 543 37.18 -25.93 6.28
N LEU A 544 36.47 -24.83 6.03
CA LEU A 544 36.66 -23.57 6.77
C LEU A 544 36.40 -23.75 8.27
N LYS A 545 35.28 -24.39 8.64
CA LYS A 545 34.93 -24.69 10.04
C LYS A 545 35.92 -25.63 10.73
N ALA A 546 36.62 -26.48 9.98
CA ALA A 546 37.63 -27.36 10.54
C ALA A 546 38.93 -26.62 10.88
N ILE A 547 39.21 -25.50 10.22
CA ILE A 547 40.46 -24.74 10.35
C ILE A 547 40.28 -23.52 11.27
N VAL A 548 39.06 -23.02 11.41
CA VAL A 548 38.69 -21.84 12.19
C VAL A 548 37.92 -22.26 13.44
N LEU A 549 38.04 -21.50 14.54
CA LEU A 549 37.27 -21.76 15.76
C LEU A 549 35.75 -21.75 15.43
N PRO A 550 35.01 -22.83 15.74
CA PRO A 550 33.61 -22.93 15.37
C PRO A 550 32.78 -21.94 16.19
N THR A 551 32.42 -20.82 15.56
CA THR A 551 31.47 -19.86 16.10
C THR A 551 30.25 -19.77 15.17
N PRO A 552 29.07 -19.35 15.67
CA PRO A 552 27.91 -19.07 14.83
C PRO A 552 28.19 -18.01 13.74
N LEU A 553 29.25 -17.22 13.94
CA LEU A 553 29.62 -16.15 13.03
C LEU A 553 30.25 -16.65 11.72
N VAL A 554 30.92 -17.80 11.73
CA VAL A 554 31.55 -18.39 10.53
C VAL A 554 30.53 -18.61 9.42
N GLU A 555 29.33 -19.11 9.77
CA GLU A 555 28.26 -19.33 8.80
C GLU A 555 27.67 -18.03 8.29
N LYS A 556 27.41 -17.08 9.19
CA LYS A 556 26.90 -15.75 8.84
C LYS A 556 27.86 -15.03 7.87
N PHE A 557 29.16 -15.12 8.14
CA PHE A 557 30.19 -14.63 7.24
C PHE A 557 30.17 -15.34 5.89
N PHE A 558 30.22 -16.67 5.88
CA PHE A 558 30.30 -17.45 4.64
C PHE A 558 29.10 -17.19 3.71
N TYR A 559 27.89 -17.08 4.27
CA TYR A 559 26.68 -16.79 3.50
C TYR A 559 26.52 -15.31 3.12
N SER A 560 27.32 -14.40 3.72
CA SER A 560 27.35 -13.00 3.30
C SER A 560 28.17 -12.75 2.03
N ILE A 561 28.94 -13.75 1.58
CA ILE A 561 29.81 -13.66 0.40
C ILE A 561 28.94 -13.58 -0.87
N ALA A 562 29.12 -12.49 -1.61
CA ALA A 562 28.44 -12.19 -2.86
C ALA A 562 29.45 -11.88 -3.97
N PRO A 563 29.30 -12.45 -5.18
CA PRO A 563 28.22 -13.35 -5.60
C PRO A 563 28.36 -14.77 -5.04
N GLY A 564 27.24 -15.43 -4.74
CA GLY A 564 27.23 -16.68 -3.96
C GLY A 564 28.01 -17.87 -4.56
N TYR A 565 28.30 -17.89 -5.86
CA TYR A 565 29.15 -18.93 -6.45
C TYR A 565 30.59 -18.86 -5.95
N MET A 566 31.06 -17.67 -5.51
CA MET A 566 32.41 -17.48 -4.95
C MET A 566 32.62 -18.25 -3.64
N GLN A 567 31.54 -18.60 -2.93
CA GLN A 567 31.59 -19.51 -1.77
C GLN A 567 32.17 -20.89 -2.14
N SER A 568 32.08 -21.31 -3.40
CA SER A 568 32.65 -22.56 -3.91
C SER A 568 34.00 -22.42 -4.58
N LEU A 569 34.33 -21.22 -5.08
CA LEU A 569 35.54 -20.97 -5.88
C LEU A 569 36.70 -20.45 -5.03
N LEU A 570 36.41 -19.63 -4.01
CA LEU A 570 37.42 -19.10 -3.11
C LEU A 570 38.13 -20.23 -2.38
N SER A 571 39.46 -20.13 -2.32
CA SER A 571 40.28 -21.09 -1.59
C SER A 571 39.92 -21.04 -0.09
N THR A 572 40.05 -22.17 0.60
CA THR A 572 39.81 -22.22 2.05
C THR A 572 40.80 -21.34 2.82
N GLU A 573 42.00 -21.13 2.28
CA GLU A 573 43.01 -20.24 2.84
C GLU A 573 42.61 -18.76 2.76
N THR A 574 42.14 -18.31 1.59
CA THR A 574 41.58 -16.96 1.41
C THR A 574 40.42 -16.71 2.37
N LEU A 575 39.48 -17.66 2.44
CA LEU A 575 38.33 -17.55 3.34
C LEU A 575 38.74 -17.46 4.81
N LYS A 576 39.79 -18.18 5.21
CA LYS A 576 40.34 -18.12 6.56
C LYS A 576 40.91 -16.74 6.86
N ILE A 577 41.80 -16.22 6.00
CA ILE A 577 42.42 -14.90 6.19
C ILE A 577 41.33 -13.82 6.26
N HIS A 578 40.37 -13.87 5.33
CA HIS A 578 39.29 -12.91 5.27
C HIS A 578 38.35 -12.99 6.49
N TYR A 579 38.08 -14.19 7.02
CA TYR A 579 37.32 -14.35 8.26
C TYR A 579 38.10 -13.86 9.48
N GLU A 580 39.40 -14.07 9.55
CA GLU A 580 40.25 -13.53 10.62
C GLU A 580 40.30 -12.00 10.59
N MET A 581 40.30 -11.39 9.40
CA MET A 581 40.16 -9.94 9.24
C MET A 581 38.80 -9.43 9.77
N LEU A 582 37.71 -10.17 9.52
CA LEU A 582 36.39 -9.86 10.09
C LEU A 582 36.47 -9.86 11.63
N LEU A 583 37.06 -10.90 12.24
CA LEU A 583 37.20 -10.96 13.70
C LEU A 583 38.03 -9.79 14.24
N LYS A 584 39.17 -9.48 13.61
CA LYS A 584 40.00 -8.31 13.98
C LYS A 584 39.21 -7.00 13.91
N SER A 585 38.39 -6.83 12.87
CA SER A 585 37.58 -5.62 12.67
C SER A 585 36.50 -5.42 13.74
N LEU A 586 36.06 -6.50 14.40
CA LEU A 586 35.07 -6.45 15.48
C LEU A 586 35.68 -6.16 16.85
N GLU A 587 37.01 -6.32 17.00
CA GLU A 587 37.73 -6.02 18.25
C GLU A 587 38.14 -4.55 18.37
N VAL A 588 37.92 -3.74 17.33
CA VAL A 588 38.40 -2.36 17.27
C VAL A 588 37.44 -1.36 17.93
N SER A 589 38.00 -0.33 18.57
CA SER A 589 37.25 0.81 19.10
C SER A 589 37.08 1.93 18.06
N PHE A 590 35.87 2.49 17.97
CA PHE A 590 35.51 3.60 17.07
C PHE A 590 35.50 4.97 17.77
N GLU A 591 36.08 5.09 18.96
CA GLU A 591 36.08 6.35 19.73
C GLU A 591 36.85 7.50 19.05
N LYS A 592 37.85 7.17 18.23
CA LYS A 592 38.76 8.17 17.62
C LYS A 592 38.62 8.29 16.11
N VAL A 593 38.12 7.26 15.44
CA VAL A 593 38.07 7.16 13.97
C VAL A 593 36.72 6.56 13.57
N PRO A 594 36.00 7.14 12.60
CA PRO A 594 34.66 6.69 12.21
C PRO A 594 34.64 5.36 11.44
N TYR A 595 35.81 4.85 11.03
CA TYR A 595 35.96 3.56 10.37
C TYR A 595 37.36 2.98 10.64
N HIS A 596 37.52 1.69 10.37
CA HIS A 596 38.83 1.03 10.29
C HIS A 596 38.90 0.25 8.99
N LEU A 597 40.03 0.35 8.28
CA LEU A 597 40.30 -0.38 7.06
C LEU A 597 41.52 -1.29 7.29
N PHE A 598 41.32 -2.58 7.06
CA PHE A 598 42.36 -3.59 7.06
C PHE A 598 42.60 -4.04 5.62
N SER A 599 43.86 -4.25 5.26
CA SER A 599 44.24 -4.83 3.98
C SER A 599 45.20 -5.98 4.18
N ASP A 600 45.02 -7.03 3.40
CA ASP A 600 45.95 -8.16 3.30
C ASP A 600 46.07 -8.59 1.83
N THR A 601 47.13 -9.28 1.46
CA THR A 601 47.36 -9.73 0.08
C THR A 601 47.80 -11.18 0.06
N THR A 602 47.17 -11.97 -0.79
CA THR A 602 47.64 -13.29 -1.19
C THR A 602 48.33 -13.19 -2.56
N ASP A 603 48.89 -14.30 -3.07
CA ASP A 603 49.59 -14.32 -4.36
C ASP A 603 48.69 -13.83 -5.52
N GLU A 604 47.39 -14.15 -5.46
CA GLU A 604 46.41 -13.88 -6.53
C GLU A 604 45.35 -12.82 -6.16
N GLU A 605 45.21 -12.46 -4.88
CA GLU A 605 44.05 -11.71 -4.40
C GLU A 605 44.43 -10.60 -3.41
N LEU A 606 43.80 -9.43 -3.54
CA LEU A 606 43.82 -8.37 -2.54
C LEU A 606 42.57 -8.49 -1.66
N LEU A 607 42.77 -8.55 -0.34
CA LEU A 607 41.74 -8.67 0.67
C LEU A 607 41.63 -7.35 1.42
N LEU A 608 40.42 -6.79 1.50
CA LEU A 608 40.14 -5.58 2.26
C LEU A 608 38.99 -5.85 3.22
N MET A 609 39.08 -5.33 4.44
CA MET A 609 38.00 -5.39 5.42
C MET A 609 37.82 -4.02 6.04
N MET A 610 36.63 -3.45 5.88
CA MET A 610 36.26 -2.16 6.42
C MET A 610 35.15 -2.32 7.45
N SER A 611 35.32 -1.74 8.62
CA SER A 611 34.31 -1.72 9.69
C SER A 611 33.94 -0.29 10.06
N SER A 612 32.67 -0.02 10.30
CA SER A 612 32.17 1.27 10.78
C SER A 612 30.86 1.09 11.57
N PRO A 613 30.59 1.92 12.60
CA PRO A 613 29.28 2.02 13.23
C PRO A 613 28.28 2.86 12.41
N PHE A 614 28.71 3.49 11.32
CA PHE A 614 27.86 4.32 10.45
C PHE A 614 27.46 3.55 9.19
N ASP A 615 26.21 3.07 9.14
CA ASP A 615 25.71 2.28 8.01
C ASP A 615 25.77 3.02 6.66
N GLU A 616 25.52 4.33 6.68
CA GLU A 616 25.50 5.19 5.48
C GLU A 616 26.86 5.22 4.75
N LEU A 617 27.96 5.25 5.51
CA LEU A 617 29.32 5.25 4.96
C LEU A 617 29.62 3.95 4.22
N ILE A 618 29.23 2.81 4.80
CA ILE A 618 29.42 1.50 4.20
C ILE A 618 28.58 1.36 2.91
N ASP A 619 27.34 1.87 2.90
CA ASP A 619 26.47 1.81 1.72
C ASP A 619 27.01 2.66 0.55
N GLN A 620 27.51 3.86 0.83
CA GLN A 620 28.13 4.71 -0.19
C GLN A 620 29.36 4.04 -0.81
N ILE A 621 30.27 3.53 0.02
CA ILE A 621 31.48 2.86 -0.47
C ILE A 621 31.13 1.60 -1.26
N LYS A 622 30.14 0.83 -0.82
CA LYS A 622 29.67 -0.35 -1.55
C LYS A 622 29.12 0.01 -2.92
N GLN A 623 28.28 1.04 -3.03
CA GLN A 623 27.72 1.50 -4.30
C GLN A 623 28.82 2.00 -5.25
N GLU A 624 29.75 2.82 -4.76
CA GLU A 624 30.83 3.38 -5.56
C GLU A 624 31.83 2.30 -5.99
N THR A 625 32.17 1.34 -5.13
CA THR A 625 33.05 0.21 -5.46
C THR A 625 32.43 -0.68 -6.55
N VAL A 626 31.13 -0.96 -6.46
CA VAL A 626 30.41 -1.71 -7.51
C VAL A 626 30.39 -0.91 -8.81
N SER A 627 30.23 0.41 -8.76
CA SER A 627 30.24 1.27 -9.95
C SER A 627 31.61 1.33 -10.64
N LEU A 628 32.71 1.35 -9.87
CA LEU A 628 34.08 1.33 -10.37
C LEU A 628 34.40 0.05 -11.16
N LEU A 629 33.73 -1.05 -10.83
CA LEU A 629 34.02 -2.39 -11.33
C LEU A 629 32.89 -2.99 -12.16
N SER A 630 31.97 -2.16 -12.67
CA SER A 630 30.78 -2.50 -13.47
C SER A 630 31.01 -3.45 -14.66
N SER A 631 32.26 -3.77 -14.98
CA SER A 631 32.69 -4.63 -16.09
C SER A 631 33.54 -5.85 -15.68
N SER A 632 33.86 -6.07 -14.40
CA SER A 632 34.79 -7.12 -13.98
C SER A 632 34.16 -8.19 -13.07
N THR A 633 34.38 -9.47 -13.40
CA THR A 633 33.97 -10.66 -12.62
C THR A 633 34.85 -10.92 -11.40
N ASN A 634 35.76 -10.01 -11.08
CA ASN A 634 36.92 -10.26 -10.24
C ASN A 634 36.76 -9.72 -8.82
N LEU A 635 35.60 -9.11 -8.50
CA LEU A 635 35.30 -8.59 -7.18
C LEU A 635 34.28 -9.49 -6.47
N THR A 636 34.67 -9.95 -5.28
CA THR A 636 33.76 -10.57 -4.31
C THR A 636 33.61 -9.65 -3.12
N THR A 637 32.40 -9.59 -2.57
CA THR A 637 32.07 -8.75 -1.41
C THR A 637 31.48 -9.60 -0.30
N SER A 638 31.66 -9.20 0.96
CA SER A 638 30.95 -9.75 2.10
C SER A 638 30.42 -8.62 2.98
N ASP A 639 29.18 -8.69 3.44
CA ASP A 639 28.54 -7.62 4.22
C ASP A 639 27.88 -8.19 5.46
N VAL A 640 28.42 -7.87 6.64
CA VAL A 640 28.00 -8.44 7.91
C VAL A 640 27.78 -7.34 8.94
N SER A 641 26.60 -7.28 9.56
CA SER A 641 26.30 -6.37 10.67
C SER A 641 26.21 -7.13 12.00
N ILE A 642 27.00 -6.73 13.01
CA ILE A 642 27.11 -7.37 14.33
C ILE A 642 27.22 -6.26 15.39
N ASN A 643 26.37 -6.31 16.42
CA ASN A 643 26.42 -5.41 17.58
C ASN A 643 26.45 -3.90 17.21
N GLY A 644 25.78 -3.51 16.12
CA GLY A 644 25.75 -2.11 15.65
C GLY A 644 26.99 -1.67 14.87
N ILE A 645 27.92 -2.59 14.58
CA ILE A 645 29.05 -2.38 13.69
C ILE A 645 28.76 -3.11 12.38
N ARG A 646 28.87 -2.40 11.27
CA ARG A 646 28.76 -2.98 9.93
C ARG A 646 30.15 -3.18 9.36
N VAL A 647 30.39 -4.36 8.81
CA VAL A 647 31.66 -4.78 8.24
C VAL A 647 31.48 -5.16 6.77
N LEU A 648 32.18 -4.45 5.89
CA LEU A 648 32.27 -4.71 4.46
C LEU A 648 33.64 -5.30 4.13
N GLY A 649 33.65 -6.53 3.63
CA GLY A 649 34.82 -7.18 3.07
C GLY A 649 34.82 -7.13 1.56
N LEU A 650 35.99 -6.92 0.95
CA LEU A 650 36.22 -6.92 -0.48
C LEU A 650 37.38 -7.87 -0.80
N ILE A 651 37.18 -8.74 -1.79
CA ILE A 651 38.20 -9.64 -2.33
C ILE A 651 38.32 -9.33 -3.80
N PHE A 652 39.49 -8.84 -4.21
CA PHE A 652 39.80 -8.50 -5.59
C PHE A 652 40.82 -9.49 -6.16
N SER A 653 40.36 -10.39 -7.01
CA SER A 653 41.15 -11.50 -7.56
C SER A 653 41.72 -11.13 -8.93
N VAL A 654 42.97 -10.70 -8.97
CA VAL A 654 43.71 -10.31 -10.19
C VAL A 654 45.18 -10.68 -10.03
N GLU A 655 45.75 -11.41 -11.00
CA GLU A 655 47.15 -11.87 -10.97
C GLU A 655 48.18 -10.72 -10.98
N ASP A 656 47.85 -9.60 -11.62
CA ASP A 656 48.75 -8.44 -11.72
C ASP A 656 48.81 -7.63 -10.41
N PRO A 657 49.97 -7.59 -9.71
CA PRO A 657 50.12 -6.85 -8.46
C PRO A 657 50.01 -5.34 -8.64
N SER A 658 50.33 -4.77 -9.81
CA SER A 658 50.20 -3.34 -10.05
C SER A 658 48.73 -2.90 -10.06
N LEU A 659 47.83 -3.71 -10.64
CA LEU A 659 46.40 -3.45 -10.64
C LEU A 659 45.79 -3.57 -9.23
N ARG A 660 46.27 -4.51 -8.41
CA ARG A 660 45.86 -4.63 -7.00
C ARG A 660 46.23 -3.36 -6.22
N GLN A 661 47.43 -2.84 -6.41
CA GLN A 661 47.87 -1.62 -5.72
C GLN A 661 47.11 -0.38 -6.20
N GLU A 662 46.82 -0.29 -7.50
CA GLU A 662 45.99 0.79 -8.05
C GLU A 662 44.58 0.76 -7.45
N PHE A 663 43.96 -0.42 -7.37
CA PHE A 663 42.65 -0.60 -6.75
C PHE A 663 42.63 -0.18 -5.28
N LEU A 664 43.64 -0.61 -4.49
CA LEU A 664 43.79 -0.18 -3.10
C LEU A 664 43.87 1.35 -2.99
N ASN A 665 44.68 2.00 -3.84
CA ASN A 665 44.82 3.45 -3.84
C ASN A 665 43.51 4.17 -4.21
N GLN A 666 42.73 3.62 -5.14
CA GLN A 666 41.42 4.16 -5.50
C GLN A 666 40.44 4.08 -4.33
N ILE A 667 40.36 2.93 -3.64
CA ILE A 667 39.49 2.77 -2.45
C ILE A 667 39.92 3.74 -1.34
N ILE A 668 41.22 3.88 -1.07
CA ILE A 668 41.72 4.83 -0.07
C ILE A 668 41.37 6.28 -0.47
N SER A 669 41.50 6.64 -1.74
CA SER A 669 41.14 7.97 -2.24
C SER A 669 39.64 8.24 -2.10
N LEU A 670 38.81 7.23 -2.37
CA LEU A 670 37.35 7.28 -2.24
C LEU A 670 36.94 7.58 -0.80
N ILE A 671 37.47 6.80 0.14
CA ILE A 671 37.21 6.96 1.56
C ILE A 671 37.64 8.37 2.04
N LYS A 672 38.79 8.86 1.57
CA LYS A 672 39.26 10.23 1.88
C LYS A 672 38.37 11.33 1.30
N SER A 673 37.72 11.10 0.16
CA SER A 673 36.79 12.08 -0.42
C SER A 673 35.43 12.14 0.30
N LEU A 674 35.00 11.02 0.87
CA LEU A 674 33.72 10.90 1.59
C LEU A 674 33.79 11.47 3.02
N ASP A 675 34.99 11.61 3.59
CA ASP A 675 35.21 12.27 4.89
C ASP A 675 36.53 13.07 4.93
N PRO A 676 36.51 14.39 4.66
CA PRO A 676 37.71 15.23 4.67
C PRO A 676 38.29 15.50 6.08
N GLY A 677 37.68 14.97 7.15
CA GLY A 677 38.06 15.22 8.54
C GLY A 677 39.15 14.32 9.13
N VAL A 678 39.58 13.24 8.45
CA VAL A 678 40.47 12.24 9.05
C VAL A 678 41.67 11.91 8.16
N ALA A 679 42.66 12.78 8.20
CA ALA A 679 44.03 12.44 7.81
C ALA A 679 44.80 12.00 9.07
N SER A 680 44.85 10.69 9.33
CA SER A 680 46.01 9.95 9.91
C SER A 680 45.57 8.67 10.63
N THR A 681 45.55 7.55 9.91
CA THR A 681 46.25 6.30 10.29
C THR A 681 45.94 5.22 9.24
N LEU A 682 46.86 5.10 8.28
CA LEU A 682 47.16 3.85 7.58
C LEU A 682 48.55 3.42 8.07
#